data_AF-A0A158QQA9-F1
#
_entry.id   AF-A0A158QQA9-F1
#
_cell.length_a   1.000
_cell.length_b   1.000
_cell.length_c   1.000
_cell.angle_alpha   90.00
_cell.angle_beta   90.00
_cell.angle_gamma   90.00
#
_symmetry.space_group_name_H-M   'P 1'
#
loop_
_entity.id
_entity.type
_entity.pdbx_description
1 polymer ?
#
loop_
_entity_poly.entity_id
_entity_poly.type
_entity_poly.pdbx_seq_one_letter_code
_entity_poly.pdbx_strand_id
1 'polypeptide(L)'
;MGLTGLPFRIIVVVWIQCPSHACCGLIDMEGEFVQRIFIQSAMFQNFLDYLPLLRRISLARNKLRFLPSLAAQNSRLISLDLRHNEIETADVQAFSYLPSLIQLDLAHNRLQSLPQMTFAKNKRLVTLKLHRNPWNCDCRSKLLMYLVQSLSLLKKSSTAFWNARPLEVVRSTGYISKLPFQIAKIKPSVTFSQCTPHQYCFSNIDLDFSSADSYQVTVNGSLIIPKGSPTQGFTCTADYGAVPRRTLRQTSSSGRRPQFTFKPKDSSYREGTAVKLHCEVIGDPRPTIVWYHRRQPIVNSRKHELINANSILKIYPFLENDVGRFRGSAGNSCPYMVNHSEQIYSTEFSHQIDLHARTVQVTFACRARGVPRPEITWFYEGSVIPHIKGRFRVSDDGTELTITKVNRQDEGVYSCMAGNSVGAMMADAKLTVEGDFARTIFRAVDNTRVQLSQDRVSDPEDLKRLFRFSIPAQAVELSKARDIYEESVRLVHEHIQRGLRLPVDKLAPKNVSYEAVLAPSHVQTLMELSGCQTGQFKSACNDLCYHNKYRSYDGQCNNFEHPMWGVSQMPLLRLLPPIYENGFSTPVGWEKGRLYYGYPKPNPRDVSRILVATESITPHSYLSAMVMQWGQFIDHDLTHTATALSRQSYSSGAICNKTCENLDPCFNIPLSPSDPKHQKYPCIEFERSGAVCGSGETSLIFQRVTYRDQMNIITSYLDGSMIYGSTEVQALELRDLFGDHGLLRFDIVSTGQKPYLPFERDSDMDCKRNFSQENPIRCFLAGDLRANEQLGLTAMHTLFLREHNRIAAKLLELNVNWDGETIFQGTSYFYSAIILRTILKNIGYNEMIGDYGGYNPHVDPSISNAFATAAFRFGHTLINPTLFRYDKDFNPIKDGHISLHKAFFAPERLLAEGGIDPLVRGLFASPLKMPMPSQLLNMELTEKLFDRFHEVALDLAVMNIQRGRDHGLPGYTEYRRFCNLSVPQTWDDLAADIPDASVRAKMRSLYGDPANVDLWVGGIAEQRLPDALMGPTFACIIGDQFRRLRDGDRFWYENDGIFTKLQLQQIKKASLARIFCDNGDSIDRVQRNVFFYPGNSTKQYGRCENIPEINLNMWMNCCDTSCSLSPPTSRSDICSIQTDIHLLF
;
A
#
# COMPACT_ATOMS: atom_id res chain seq x y z
N MET A 1 -33.39 46.93 11.99
CA MET A 1 -33.27 46.75 13.45
C MET A 1 -32.70 45.36 13.66
N GLY A 2 -31.48 45.09 14.14
CA GLY A 2 -30.64 45.80 15.08
C GLY A 2 -30.42 44.90 16.29
N LEU A 3 -29.57 43.85 16.18
CA LEU A 3 -29.04 43.10 17.33
C LEU A 3 -27.59 42.70 17.04
N THR A 4 -26.67 43.52 17.53
CA THR A 4 -25.23 43.28 17.66
C THR A 4 -24.94 42.54 18.97
N GLY A 5 -24.05 41.54 18.93
CA GLY A 5 -23.16 41.22 20.05
C GLY A 5 -23.35 39.88 20.75
N LEU A 6 -22.69 38.83 20.23
CA LEU A 6 -22.10 37.71 20.99
C LEU A 6 -20.99 37.07 20.11
N PRO A 7 -19.73 36.93 20.56
CA PRO A 7 -18.74 36.15 19.81
C PRO A 7 -18.97 34.67 20.12
N PHE A 8 -19.53 33.92 19.17
CA PHE A 8 -19.52 32.46 19.23
C PHE A 8 -18.07 31.98 19.08
N ARG A 9 -17.49 31.44 20.16
CA ARG A 9 -16.25 30.66 20.10
C ARG A 9 -16.59 29.26 19.60
N ILE A 10 -16.24 28.94 18.36
CA ILE A 10 -16.25 27.57 17.86
C ILE A 10 -15.12 26.81 18.58
N ILE A 11 -15.46 25.81 19.38
CA ILE A 11 -14.49 24.90 20.01
C ILE A 11 -14.38 23.68 19.10
N VAL A 12 -13.35 23.62 18.26
CA VAL A 12 -13.01 22.42 17.49
C VAL A 12 -12.07 21.56 18.35
N VAL A 13 -12.53 20.36 18.74
CA VAL A 13 -11.69 19.32 19.37
C VAL A 13 -11.36 18.30 18.31
N VAL A 14 -10.11 18.24 17.86
CA VAL A 14 -9.64 17.31 16.83
C VAL A 14 -8.87 16.16 17.48
N TRP A 15 -9.31 14.92 17.23
CA TRP A 15 -8.58 13.71 17.57
C TRP A 15 -7.71 13.32 16.37
N ILE A 16 -6.39 13.25 16.55
CA ILE A 16 -5.47 12.82 15.49
C ILE A 16 -5.02 11.40 15.80
N GLN A 17 -5.49 10.44 15.01
CA GLN A 17 -4.99 9.07 15.00
C GLN A 17 -4.35 8.86 13.61
N CYS A 18 -3.02 8.95 13.56
CA CYS A 18 -2.26 8.73 12.33
C CYS A 18 -1.52 7.40 12.40
N PRO A 19 -1.93 6.39 11.62
CA PRO A 19 -1.01 5.36 11.16
C PRO A 19 -0.16 5.95 10.03
N SER A 20 1.15 5.88 10.18
CA SER A 20 2.20 6.14 9.15
C SER A 20 1.78 6.91 7.88
N HIS A 21 2.11 8.21 7.87
CA HIS A 21 2.32 9.09 6.69
C HIS A 21 1.13 9.66 5.89
N ALA A 22 -0.08 9.80 6.45
CA ALA A 22 -1.10 10.68 5.86
C ALA A 22 -1.90 11.47 6.91
N CYS A 23 -1.79 12.80 6.88
CA CYS A 23 -2.76 13.72 7.49
C CYS A 23 -3.70 14.24 6.39
N CYS A 24 -4.57 13.41 5.82
CA CYS A 24 -5.55 13.86 4.82
C CYS A 24 -6.79 14.57 5.41
N GLY A 25 -6.76 14.99 6.68
CA GLY A 25 -7.91 15.61 7.35
C GLY A 25 -7.74 17.09 7.75
N LEU A 26 -6.69 17.78 7.30
CA LEU A 26 -6.40 19.16 7.75
C LEU A 26 -6.59 20.25 6.68
N ILE A 27 -6.96 19.88 5.45
CA ILE A 27 -7.17 20.81 4.34
C ILE A 27 -8.61 21.32 4.32
N ASP A 28 -9.11 21.84 5.45
CA ASP A 28 -10.12 22.93 5.44
C ASP A 28 -10.40 23.47 6.86
N MET A 29 -9.37 23.98 7.54
CA MET A 29 -9.63 24.83 8.72
C MET A 29 -9.38 26.30 8.34
N GLU A 30 -10.40 26.96 7.83
CA GLU A 30 -10.44 28.44 7.66
C GLU A 30 -10.45 29.22 9.01
N GLY A 31 -10.13 28.57 10.13
CA GLY A 31 -10.14 29.18 11.46
C GLY A 31 -8.79 29.74 11.88
N GLU A 32 -8.74 30.99 12.37
CA GLU A 32 -7.54 31.62 12.97
C GLU A 32 -7.02 30.91 14.25
N PHE A 33 -7.72 29.89 14.77
CA PHE A 33 -7.48 29.33 16.11
C PHE A 33 -7.85 27.84 16.26
N VAL A 34 -6.90 26.99 16.69
CA VAL A 34 -7.16 25.60 17.12
C VAL A 34 -6.84 25.46 18.61
N GLN A 35 -7.85 25.13 19.43
CA GLN A 35 -7.74 25.24 20.89
C GLN A 35 -7.15 23.99 21.58
N ARG A 36 -7.23 22.78 20.98
CA ARG A 36 -6.64 21.56 21.56
C ARG A 36 -6.56 20.39 20.58
N ILE A 37 -5.39 19.77 20.46
CA ILE A 37 -5.15 18.55 19.67
C ILE A 37 -4.67 17.44 20.60
N PHE A 38 -5.20 16.22 20.45
CA PHE A 38 -4.74 15.03 21.17
C PHE A 38 -3.87 14.12 20.26
N ILE A 39 -2.66 13.77 20.72
CA ILE A 39 -1.65 12.97 20.01
C ILE A 39 -1.30 11.73 20.85
N GLN A 40 -1.53 10.53 20.32
CA GLN A 40 -1.44 9.27 21.07
C GLN A 40 -0.02 8.68 21.21
N SER A 41 0.94 8.96 20.32
CA SER A 41 2.26 8.30 20.36
C SER A 41 3.48 9.13 19.91
N ALA A 42 3.43 9.91 18.82
CA ALA A 42 4.56 10.75 18.36
C ALA A 42 4.12 11.91 17.44
N MET A 43 4.95 12.95 17.28
CA MET A 43 4.73 14.10 16.39
C MET A 43 5.58 13.99 15.12
N PHE A 44 4.98 14.22 13.95
CA PHE A 44 5.70 14.23 12.65
C PHE A 44 6.49 15.53 12.46
N GLN A 45 7.59 15.44 11.72
CA GLN A 45 8.39 16.60 11.32
C GLN A 45 7.63 17.45 10.29
N ASN A 46 7.77 18.77 10.37
CA ASN A 46 7.22 19.76 9.43
C ASN A 46 5.69 19.83 9.30
N PHE A 47 4.93 19.28 10.26
CA PHE A 47 3.48 19.19 10.14
C PHE A 47 2.74 20.54 9.99
N LEU A 48 3.34 21.66 10.41
CA LEU A 48 2.73 22.99 10.26
C LEU A 48 2.73 23.50 8.81
N ASP A 49 3.51 22.89 7.91
CA ASP A 49 3.53 23.27 6.49
C ASP A 49 2.19 22.97 5.80
N TYR A 50 1.46 21.97 6.30
CA TYR A 50 0.10 21.63 5.88
C TYR A 50 -0.97 22.56 6.46
N LEU A 51 -0.59 23.51 7.33
CA LEU A 51 -1.48 24.45 8.03
C LEU A 51 -1.01 25.90 7.85
N PRO A 52 -0.90 26.42 6.61
CA PRO A 52 -0.23 27.70 6.33
C PRO A 52 -0.93 28.93 6.90
N LEU A 53 -2.24 28.85 7.20
CA LEU A 53 -3.04 29.94 7.75
C LEU A 53 -3.11 29.96 9.29
N LEU A 54 -2.59 28.94 9.96
CA LEU A 54 -2.75 28.75 11.40
C LEU A 54 -1.96 29.79 12.22
N ARG A 55 -2.65 30.50 13.13
CA ARG A 55 -2.03 31.51 14.00
C ARG A 55 -1.84 31.05 15.45
N ARG A 56 -2.65 30.12 15.96
CA ARG A 56 -2.53 29.62 17.34
C ARG A 56 -2.90 28.13 17.45
N ILE A 57 -2.10 27.38 18.20
CA ILE A 57 -2.28 25.94 18.41
C ILE A 57 -1.93 25.54 19.86
N SER A 58 -2.71 24.62 20.45
CA SER A 58 -2.38 23.96 21.72
C SER A 58 -2.26 22.45 21.54
N LEU A 59 -1.06 21.94 21.83
CA LEU A 59 -0.67 20.54 21.91
C LEU A 59 -0.47 20.10 23.37
N ALA A 60 -1.06 20.83 24.32
CA ALA A 60 -0.89 20.59 25.74
C ALA A 60 -1.63 19.33 26.23
N ARG A 61 -1.09 18.66 27.26
CA ARG A 61 -1.66 17.45 27.88
C ARG A 61 -1.67 16.22 26.97
N ASN A 62 -0.63 16.06 26.16
CA ASN A 62 -0.34 14.85 25.39
C ASN A 62 0.81 14.04 26.03
N LYS A 63 1.31 13.01 25.35
CA LYS A 63 2.43 12.15 25.82
C LYS A 63 3.70 12.32 24.98
N LEU A 64 3.93 13.51 24.43
CA LEU A 64 5.07 13.77 23.54
C LEU A 64 6.39 13.67 24.29
N ARG A 65 7.36 12.88 23.79
CA ARG A 65 8.71 12.73 24.40
C ARG A 65 9.83 13.45 23.66
N PHE A 66 9.68 13.68 22.36
CA PHE A 66 10.64 14.39 21.52
C PHE A 66 9.93 15.47 20.70
N LEU A 67 10.62 16.59 20.46
CA LEU A 67 10.09 17.68 19.63
C LEU A 67 10.91 17.84 18.33
N PRO A 68 10.38 17.45 17.16
CA PRO A 68 11.07 17.62 15.87
C PRO A 68 10.98 19.06 15.34
N SER A 69 11.59 19.34 14.18
CA SER A 69 11.28 20.57 13.42
C SER A 69 9.79 20.62 13.10
N LEU A 70 9.12 21.72 13.45
CA LEU A 70 7.66 21.82 13.31
C LEU A 70 7.21 22.32 11.93
N ALA A 71 8.10 22.94 11.16
CA ALA A 71 7.88 23.47 9.81
C ALA A 71 9.19 23.40 9.01
N ALA A 72 9.13 23.26 7.69
CA ALA A 72 10.26 23.49 6.78
C ALA A 72 10.15 24.82 6.03
N GLN A 73 9.01 25.51 6.13
CA GLN A 73 8.80 26.86 5.58
C GLN A 73 8.32 27.84 6.66
N ASN A 74 8.43 29.14 6.38
CA ASN A 74 8.07 30.19 7.36
C ASN A 74 6.58 30.16 7.73
N SER A 75 6.27 29.73 8.95
CA SER A 75 4.90 29.66 9.46
C SER A 75 4.39 31.03 9.96
N ARG A 76 3.07 31.24 9.82
CA ARG A 76 2.33 32.38 10.38
C ARG A 76 1.96 32.21 11.86
N LEU A 77 2.40 31.13 12.51
CA LEU A 77 2.06 30.80 13.88
C LEU A 77 2.58 31.85 14.89
N ILE A 78 1.67 32.29 15.76
CA ILE A 78 1.88 33.33 16.78
C ILE A 78 1.87 32.75 18.20
N SER A 79 1.14 31.66 18.45
CA SER A 79 1.04 31.04 19.79
C SER A 79 1.11 29.51 19.71
N LEU A 80 1.98 28.92 20.53
CA LEU A 80 2.17 27.48 20.66
C LEU A 80 2.15 27.05 22.13
N ASP A 81 1.24 26.15 22.51
CA ASP A 81 1.12 25.62 23.87
C ASP A 81 1.46 24.12 23.90
N LEU A 82 2.57 23.75 24.51
CA LEU A 82 3.13 22.39 24.63
C LEU A 82 3.17 21.88 26.08
N ARG A 83 2.47 22.54 27.01
CA ARG A 83 2.56 22.20 28.43
C ARG A 83 1.98 20.83 28.79
N HIS A 84 2.43 20.23 29.90
CA HIS A 84 1.93 18.92 30.38
C HIS A 84 2.12 17.78 29.37
N ASN A 85 3.32 17.69 28.79
CA ASN A 85 3.74 16.56 27.97
C ASN A 85 4.86 15.78 28.69
N GLU A 86 5.57 14.88 27.99
CA GLU A 86 6.71 14.13 28.51
C GLU A 86 8.02 14.52 27.79
N ILE A 87 8.13 15.75 27.26
CA ILE A 87 9.22 16.10 26.33
C ILE A 87 10.56 16.10 27.06
N GLU A 88 11.50 15.27 26.60
CA GLU A 88 12.85 15.10 27.18
C GLU A 88 13.91 15.86 26.38
N THR A 89 13.76 15.89 25.06
CA THR A 89 14.69 16.57 24.13
C THR A 89 13.96 17.25 22.96
N ALA A 90 14.58 18.27 22.38
CA ALA A 90 14.06 19.01 21.23
C ALA A 90 15.15 19.16 20.16
N ASP A 91 14.74 19.10 18.89
CA ASP A 91 15.60 19.36 17.73
C ASP A 91 16.16 20.79 17.75
N VAL A 92 17.38 21.00 17.23
CA VAL A 92 18.01 22.33 17.15
C VAL A 92 17.24 23.30 16.25
N GLN A 93 16.50 22.78 15.26
CA GLN A 93 15.66 23.55 14.35
C GLN A 93 14.18 23.58 14.75
N ALA A 94 13.80 23.00 15.90
CA ALA A 94 12.41 22.85 16.35
C ALA A 94 11.52 24.10 16.12
N PHE A 95 12.06 25.30 16.38
CA PHE A 95 11.34 26.57 16.23
C PHE A 95 11.90 27.51 15.16
N SER A 96 12.89 27.07 14.38
CA SER A 96 13.67 27.95 13.48
C SER A 96 12.82 28.60 12.38
N TYR A 97 11.77 27.92 11.92
CA TYR A 97 10.86 28.38 10.87
C TYR A 97 9.56 29.00 11.40
N LEU A 98 9.56 29.44 12.67
CA LEU A 98 8.43 30.13 13.33
C LEU A 98 8.78 31.60 13.66
N PRO A 99 9.10 32.45 12.66
CA PRO A 99 9.59 33.82 12.91
C PRO A 99 8.51 34.74 13.53
N SER A 100 7.23 34.38 13.39
CA SER A 100 6.08 35.15 13.89
C SER A 100 5.65 34.78 15.31
N LEU A 101 6.34 33.83 15.96
CA LEU A 101 5.94 33.29 17.26
C LEU A 101 6.10 34.32 18.39
N ILE A 102 5.00 34.62 19.09
CA ILE A 102 4.91 35.57 20.20
C ILE A 102 4.78 34.86 21.56
N GLN A 103 4.09 33.71 21.61
CA GLN A 103 3.85 32.97 22.85
C GLN A 103 4.22 31.48 22.71
N LEU A 104 5.02 30.99 23.66
CA LEU A 104 5.42 29.58 23.76
C LEU A 104 5.30 29.08 25.21
N ASP A 105 4.55 28.00 25.43
CA ASP A 105 4.40 27.36 26.74
C ASP A 105 4.97 25.93 26.71
N LEU A 106 6.10 25.71 27.37
CA LEU A 106 6.80 24.42 27.49
C LEU A 106 6.75 23.86 28.92
N ALA A 107 5.92 24.44 29.80
CA ALA A 107 5.89 24.08 31.20
C ALA A 107 5.39 22.64 31.46
N HIS A 108 5.76 22.04 32.59
CA HIS A 108 5.31 20.67 32.95
C HIS A 108 5.71 19.61 31.91
N ASN A 109 7.00 19.56 31.57
CA ASN A 109 7.61 18.56 30.69
C ASN A 109 8.82 17.89 31.40
N ARG A 110 9.65 17.14 30.67
CA ARG A 110 10.84 16.45 31.21
C ARG A 110 12.16 17.02 30.66
N LEU A 111 12.16 18.25 30.16
CA LEU A 111 13.34 18.87 29.56
C LEU A 111 14.41 19.14 30.62
N GLN A 112 15.61 18.62 30.36
CA GLN A 112 16.78 18.85 31.22
C GLN A 112 17.72 19.92 30.66
N SER A 113 17.73 20.14 29.34
CA SER A 113 18.48 21.20 28.66
C SER A 113 17.85 21.52 27.29
N LEU A 114 18.22 22.64 26.68
CA LEU A 114 17.86 22.98 25.29
C LEU A 114 19.11 23.20 24.45
N PRO A 115 19.13 22.81 23.16
CA PRO A 115 20.25 23.06 22.27
C PRO A 115 20.62 24.55 22.16
N GLN A 116 21.90 24.83 21.90
CA GLN A 116 22.34 26.20 21.63
C GLN A 116 21.65 26.72 20.36
N MET A 117 21.23 27.99 20.34
CA MET A 117 20.52 28.64 19.22
C MET A 117 19.09 28.19 18.96
N THR A 118 18.47 27.38 19.82
CA THR A 118 17.06 26.91 19.69
C THR A 118 16.06 28.05 19.39
N PHE A 119 16.31 29.27 19.88
CA PHE A 119 15.45 30.44 19.69
C PHE A 119 16.07 31.56 18.83
N ALA A 120 17.17 31.31 18.12
CA ALA A 120 17.93 32.35 17.42
C ALA A 120 17.12 33.09 16.32
N LYS A 121 16.09 32.45 15.78
CA LYS A 121 15.22 33.01 14.73
C LYS A 121 13.89 33.57 15.27
N ASN A 122 13.53 33.31 16.54
CA ASN A 122 12.24 33.71 17.14
C ASN A 122 12.30 35.07 17.84
N LYS A 123 12.70 36.11 17.10
CA LYS A 123 12.94 37.47 17.64
C LYS A 123 11.68 38.18 18.17
N ARG A 124 10.48 37.67 17.85
CA ARG A 124 9.19 38.23 18.26
C ARG A 124 8.59 37.56 19.50
N LEU A 125 9.29 36.60 20.12
CA LEU A 125 8.81 35.88 21.28
C LEU A 125 8.72 36.84 22.48
N VAL A 126 7.53 36.94 23.09
CA VAL A 126 7.24 37.81 24.24
C VAL A 126 6.94 36.98 25.49
N THR A 127 6.19 35.89 25.34
CA THR A 127 5.81 35.01 26.46
C THR A 127 6.46 33.65 26.30
N LEU A 128 7.33 33.29 27.25
CA LEU A 128 7.97 31.97 27.33
C LEU A 128 7.78 31.37 28.73
N LYS A 129 7.16 30.18 28.81
CA LYS A 129 6.93 29.47 30.07
C LYS A 129 7.71 28.15 30.09
N LEU A 130 8.57 27.98 31.10
CA LEU A 130 9.49 26.83 31.21
C LEU A 130 9.43 26.11 32.58
N HIS A 131 8.60 26.58 33.51
CA HIS A 131 8.48 26.02 34.86
C HIS A 131 8.05 24.54 34.88
N ARG A 132 8.40 23.84 35.96
CA ARG A 132 8.11 22.40 36.16
C ARG A 132 8.69 21.49 35.07
N ASN A 133 9.95 21.73 34.71
CA ASN A 133 10.81 20.83 33.96
C ASN A 133 12.05 20.52 34.83
N PRO A 134 12.65 19.32 34.73
CA PRO A 134 13.83 18.92 35.49
C PRO A 134 15.13 19.52 34.92
N TRP A 135 15.23 20.86 34.87
CA TRP A 135 16.38 21.55 34.27
C TRP A 135 17.69 21.22 35.00
N ASN A 136 18.71 20.81 34.23
CA ASN A 136 20.06 20.62 34.73
C ASN A 136 20.65 21.99 35.09
N CYS A 137 20.92 22.21 36.37
CA CYS A 137 21.52 23.45 36.86
C CYS A 137 23.05 23.37 36.84
N ASP A 138 23.59 23.22 35.63
CA ASP A 138 25.02 23.30 35.35
C ASP A 138 25.34 24.56 34.51
N CYS A 139 26.59 24.69 34.03
CA CYS A 139 27.04 25.85 33.26
C CYS A 139 26.21 26.14 31.99
N ARG A 140 25.43 25.18 31.48
CA ARG A 140 24.52 25.34 30.33
C ARG A 140 23.27 26.15 30.68
N SER A 141 22.89 26.22 31.97
CA SER A 141 21.72 26.99 32.46
C SER A 141 21.90 28.52 32.37
N LYS A 142 23.15 29.01 32.26
CA LYS A 142 23.48 30.44 32.20
C LYS A 142 23.08 31.11 30.86
N LEU A 143 23.09 30.36 29.76
CA LEU A 143 22.61 30.83 28.44
C LEU A 143 21.08 30.92 28.39
N LEU A 144 20.38 30.01 29.07
CA LEU A 144 18.94 30.08 29.27
C LEU A 144 18.54 31.30 30.12
N MET A 145 19.33 31.62 31.16
CA MET A 145 19.16 32.84 31.96
C MET A 145 19.37 34.12 31.15
N TYR A 146 20.38 34.19 30.28
CA TYR A 146 20.60 35.34 29.39
C TYR A 146 19.42 35.57 28.43
N LEU A 147 18.86 34.49 27.90
CA LEU A 147 17.67 34.54 27.04
C LEU A 147 16.43 35.02 27.83
N VAL A 148 16.19 34.47 29.03
CA VAL A 148 15.06 34.89 29.89
C VAL A 148 15.21 36.36 30.34
N GLN A 149 16.43 36.82 30.63
CA GLN A 149 16.72 38.24 30.91
C GLN A 149 16.52 39.13 29.68
N SER A 150 16.86 38.69 28.47
CA SER A 150 16.59 39.45 27.25
C SER A 150 15.10 39.61 26.95
N LEU A 151 14.28 38.61 27.34
CA LEU A 151 12.81 38.63 27.19
C LEU A 151 12.11 39.49 28.25
N SER A 152 12.67 39.62 29.46
CA SER A 152 12.12 40.46 30.53
C SER A 152 12.43 41.96 30.35
N LEU A 153 13.47 42.30 29.58
CA LEU A 153 13.82 43.69 29.21
C LEU A 153 12.86 44.32 28.18
N LEU A 154 12.06 43.52 27.47
CA LEU A 154 11.06 43.94 26.47
C LEU A 154 9.67 44.19 27.11
N LYS A 155 9.54 45.26 27.91
CA LYS A 155 8.29 45.92 28.42
C LYS A 155 7.13 45.07 29.02
N LYS A 156 6.95 45.24 30.34
CA LYS A 156 5.73 45.25 31.23
C LYS A 156 4.61 44.19 31.17
N SER A 157 4.54 43.25 30.24
CA SER A 157 3.51 42.18 30.27
C SER A 157 4.05 40.75 30.10
N SER A 158 5.37 40.57 30.10
CA SER A 158 6.00 39.27 29.90
C SER A 158 6.13 38.52 31.24
N THR A 159 5.20 37.62 31.57
CA THR A 159 5.35 36.72 32.73
C THR A 159 6.15 35.48 32.34
N ALA A 160 7.45 35.48 32.61
CA ALA A 160 8.25 34.26 32.65
C ALA A 160 8.17 33.66 34.06
N PHE A 161 7.46 32.53 34.21
CA PHE A 161 7.46 31.79 35.47
C PHE A 161 8.69 30.89 35.51
N TRP A 162 9.65 31.22 36.37
CA TRP A 162 10.83 30.41 36.70
C TRP A 162 10.94 30.39 38.24
N ASN A 163 10.80 29.22 38.87
CA ASN A 163 10.93 29.09 40.32
C ASN A 163 12.32 28.56 40.66
N ALA A 164 13.30 29.45 40.84
CA ALA A 164 14.44 29.15 41.69
C ALA A 164 14.12 29.69 43.09
N ARG A 165 14.22 28.85 44.13
CA ARG A 165 14.14 29.36 45.51
C ARG A 165 15.46 30.05 45.84
N PRO A 166 15.46 31.31 46.31
CA PRO A 166 16.66 31.92 46.88
C PRO A 166 17.03 31.21 48.19
N LEU A 167 18.32 31.02 48.45
CA LEU A 167 18.82 30.62 49.77
C LEU A 167 18.49 31.73 50.78
N GLU A 168 17.70 31.42 51.81
CA GLU A 168 17.59 32.30 52.99
C GLU A 168 18.87 32.20 53.80
N VAL A 169 19.60 33.31 53.89
CA VAL A 169 20.79 33.42 54.72
C VAL A 169 20.36 33.67 56.17
N VAL A 170 20.37 32.64 57.01
CA VAL A 170 20.21 32.80 58.46
C VAL A 170 21.57 33.25 59.03
N ARG A 171 21.76 34.56 59.21
CA ARG A 171 22.87 35.07 60.03
C ARG A 171 22.41 35.12 61.49
N SER A 172 22.96 34.27 62.32
CA SER A 172 22.84 34.42 63.76
C SER A 172 23.61 35.66 64.22
N THR A 173 22.91 36.50 65.00
CA THR A 173 23.34 37.70 65.76
C THR A 173 23.28 39.07 65.04
N GLY A 174 22.22 39.83 65.38
CA GLY A 174 22.29 41.29 65.59
C GLY A 174 21.83 42.24 64.47
N TYR A 175 20.59 42.73 64.59
CA TYR A 175 19.98 43.94 64.01
C TYR A 175 19.60 44.00 62.51
N ILE A 176 18.32 44.32 62.30
CA ILE A 176 17.61 44.48 61.03
C ILE A 176 17.82 45.90 60.48
N SER A 177 18.10 46.02 59.17
CA SER A 177 17.50 47.09 58.35
C SER A 177 17.24 46.61 56.92
N LYS A 178 16.09 47.05 56.38
CA LYS A 178 15.32 46.51 55.25
C LYS A 178 16.06 46.50 53.89
N LEU A 179 15.83 45.41 53.13
CA LEU A 179 15.87 45.41 51.66
C LEU A 179 14.62 46.13 51.09
N PRO A 180 14.68 46.65 49.85
CA PRO A 180 13.51 46.65 48.97
C PRO A 180 13.89 45.89 47.68
N PHE A 181 13.20 44.83 47.28
CA PHE A 181 11.80 44.86 46.85
C PHE A 181 11.13 43.48 46.97
N GLN A 182 9.83 43.54 47.25
CA GLN A 182 8.82 42.47 47.31
C GLN A 182 8.65 41.78 45.94
N ILE A 183 8.19 40.52 45.83
CA ILE A 183 6.80 40.07 46.07
C ILE A 183 6.76 38.67 46.72
N ALA A 184 6.07 38.61 47.86
CA ALA A 184 5.59 37.43 48.57
C ALA A 184 4.21 37.01 47.96
N LYS A 185 3.62 35.81 48.11
CA LYS A 185 3.49 34.92 49.27
C LYS A 185 2.78 33.63 48.80
N ILE A 186 3.20 32.46 49.28
CA ILE A 186 2.36 31.27 49.46
C ILE A 186 2.41 30.96 50.96
N LYS A 187 1.28 30.55 51.56
CA LYS A 187 1.22 29.96 52.91
C LYS A 187 0.65 28.53 52.85
N PRO A 188 0.89 27.69 53.88
CA PRO A 188 1.39 26.34 53.68
C PRO A 188 0.54 25.25 54.35
N SER A 189 0.68 24.00 53.89
CA SER A 189 0.57 22.83 54.79
C SER A 189 1.06 21.51 54.16
N VAL A 190 2.12 20.97 54.80
CA VAL A 190 2.30 19.55 55.21
C VAL A 190 2.74 18.56 54.10
N THR A 191 3.76 17.70 54.22
CA THR A 191 4.73 17.30 55.27
C THR A 191 6.01 16.80 54.59
N PHE A 192 7.17 16.98 55.23
CA PHE A 192 8.45 16.44 54.76
C PHE A 192 8.69 15.03 55.32
N SER A 193 8.96 14.07 54.44
CA SER A 193 9.77 12.91 54.79
C SER A 193 10.63 12.49 53.59
N GLN A 194 11.89 12.19 53.90
CA GLN A 194 13.00 11.74 53.04
C GLN A 194 13.87 12.85 52.42
N CYS A 195 15.02 13.06 53.06
CA CYS A 195 16.11 13.93 52.63
C CYS A 195 16.75 13.43 51.31
N THR A 196 16.84 14.31 50.32
CA THR A 196 17.64 14.15 49.09
C THR A 196 18.88 15.07 49.14
N PRO A 197 20.01 14.69 48.51
CA PRO A 197 21.24 15.48 48.57
C PRO A 197 21.10 16.78 47.77
N HIS A 198 21.56 17.88 48.37
CA HIS A 198 21.60 19.19 47.73
C HIS A 198 23.00 19.42 47.16
N GLN A 199 23.09 19.83 45.89
CA GLN A 199 24.38 20.18 45.27
C GLN A 199 24.53 21.70 45.27
N TYR A 200 25.67 22.19 45.78
CA TYR A 200 25.95 23.61 45.96
C TYR A 200 27.07 24.05 45.00
N CYS A 201 26.92 25.22 44.39
CA CYS A 201 27.92 25.82 43.50
C CYS A 201 28.36 27.19 44.01
N PHE A 202 29.63 27.53 43.83
CA PHE A 202 30.17 28.88 44.06
C PHE A 202 30.86 29.37 42.78
N SER A 203 30.41 30.50 42.23
CA SER A 203 31.02 31.13 41.04
C SER A 203 31.23 30.20 39.83
N ASN A 204 30.27 29.31 39.57
CA ASN A 204 30.26 28.31 38.47
C ASN A 204 31.17 27.09 38.66
N ILE A 205 31.54 26.75 39.90
CA ILE A 205 32.29 25.53 40.25
C ILE A 205 31.51 24.76 41.31
N ASP A 206 31.37 23.43 41.11
CA ASP A 206 30.80 22.51 42.10
C ASP A 206 31.63 22.56 43.39
N LEU A 207 30.98 22.77 44.54
CA LEU A 207 31.68 22.72 45.83
C LEU A 207 31.96 21.27 46.20
N ASP A 208 33.24 20.96 46.42
CA ASP A 208 33.72 19.63 46.81
C ASP A 208 33.82 19.54 48.33
N PHE A 209 32.94 18.75 48.94
CA PHE A 209 32.84 18.59 50.41
C PHE A 209 33.81 17.56 50.98
N SER A 210 34.71 16.99 50.18
CA SER A 210 35.59 15.91 50.62
C SER A 210 36.83 16.36 51.41
N SER A 211 36.94 17.64 51.78
CA SER A 211 38.09 18.20 52.52
C SER A 211 37.63 18.84 53.83
N ALA A 212 38.26 18.46 54.94
CA ALA A 212 37.77 18.72 56.30
C ALA A 212 37.77 20.21 56.74
N ASP A 213 38.40 21.11 55.97
CA ASP A 213 38.62 22.51 56.36
C ASP A 213 37.83 23.55 55.52
N SER A 214 36.77 23.14 54.80
CA SER A 214 35.95 24.08 54.04
C SER A 214 34.46 23.73 54.08
N TYR A 215 33.62 24.78 54.18
CA TYR A 215 32.15 24.83 54.09
C TYR A 215 31.38 23.56 54.52
N GLN A 216 30.71 23.59 55.68
CA GLN A 216 30.01 22.41 56.22
C GLN A 216 28.52 22.42 55.91
N VAL A 217 27.97 21.31 55.44
CA VAL A 217 26.51 21.14 55.25
C VAL A 217 25.95 20.35 56.42
N THR A 218 25.00 20.92 57.14
CA THR A 218 24.35 20.26 58.28
C THR A 218 23.34 19.22 57.81
N VAL A 219 23.00 18.29 58.71
CA VAL A 219 22.11 17.15 58.46
C VAL A 219 20.69 17.56 58.00
N ASN A 220 20.30 18.81 58.26
CA ASN A 220 19.03 19.40 57.82
C ASN A 220 19.15 20.23 56.52
N GLY A 221 20.30 20.20 55.84
CA GLY A 221 20.52 20.87 54.56
C GLY A 221 20.92 22.34 54.64
N SER A 222 21.45 22.82 55.77
CA SER A 222 21.94 24.21 55.90
C SER A 222 23.44 24.29 55.64
N LEU A 223 23.91 25.33 54.95
CA LEU A 223 25.34 25.53 54.63
C LEU A 223 26.00 26.49 55.64
N ILE A 224 26.98 25.99 56.40
CA ILE A 224 27.79 26.75 57.35
C ILE A 224 29.06 27.23 56.64
N ILE A 225 29.20 28.55 56.57
CA ILE A 225 30.28 29.24 55.86
C ILE A 225 31.32 29.75 56.88
N PRO A 226 32.63 29.48 56.69
CA PRO A 226 33.68 30.02 57.55
C PRO A 226 33.67 31.55 57.58
N LYS A 227 33.85 32.12 58.78
CA LYS A 227 33.75 33.57 59.03
C LYS A 227 34.80 34.32 58.19
N GLY A 228 34.34 35.20 57.28
CA GLY A 228 35.19 35.95 56.35
C GLY A 228 35.07 35.55 54.87
N SER A 229 34.29 34.51 54.53
CA SER A 229 34.14 34.05 53.15
C SER A 229 33.12 34.87 52.33
N PRO A 230 33.34 35.12 51.02
CA PRO A 230 32.45 35.96 50.19
C PRO A 230 31.11 35.27 49.95
N THR A 231 29.98 35.89 50.33
CA THR A 231 28.65 35.24 50.25
C THR A 231 27.89 35.50 48.95
N GLN A 232 28.39 36.36 48.06
CA GLN A 232 27.79 36.58 46.74
C GLN A 232 28.33 35.54 45.75
N GLY A 233 27.45 34.68 45.22
CA GLY A 233 27.80 33.68 44.21
C GLY A 233 27.40 32.24 44.54
N PHE A 234 26.71 31.99 45.66
CA PHE A 234 26.20 30.67 46.04
C PHE A 234 24.81 30.37 45.44
N THR A 235 24.63 29.16 44.89
CA THR A 235 23.34 28.64 44.40
C THR A 235 23.17 27.15 44.77
N CYS A 236 21.96 26.68 45.08
CA CYS A 236 21.68 25.25 45.37
C CYS A 236 20.49 24.68 44.59
N THR A 237 20.51 23.36 44.33
CA THR A 237 19.37 22.58 43.81
C THR A 237 19.35 21.16 44.40
N ALA A 238 18.20 20.48 44.34
CA ALA A 238 18.03 19.09 44.82
C ALA A 238 18.22 18.09 43.67
N ASP A 239 19.08 17.09 43.87
CA ASP A 239 19.39 16.05 42.90
C ASP A 239 18.51 14.80 43.10
N TYR A 240 17.80 14.37 42.06
CA TYR A 240 17.06 13.11 42.00
C TYR A 240 17.79 12.12 41.08
N GLY A 241 19.02 11.73 41.43
CA GLY A 241 19.69 10.61 40.79
C GLY A 241 21.22 10.65 40.82
N ALA A 242 21.82 10.44 42.00
CA ALA A 242 23.25 10.21 42.09
C ALA A 242 23.59 8.71 41.84
N VAL A 243 24.49 8.45 40.88
CA VAL A 243 25.37 7.27 40.84
C VAL A 243 26.83 7.79 40.70
N PRO A 244 27.83 7.18 41.36
CA PRO A 244 28.96 7.90 41.97
C PRO A 244 30.09 8.30 41.01
N ARG A 245 30.70 9.47 41.27
CA ARG A 245 31.98 9.91 40.70
C ARG A 245 33.16 9.10 41.27
N ARG A 246 34.17 8.86 40.43
CA ARG A 246 35.58 8.74 40.83
C ARG A 246 36.36 9.87 40.16
N THR A 247 37.08 10.64 40.98
CA THR A 247 37.72 11.94 40.68
C THR A 247 39.02 11.78 39.88
N LEU A 248 39.30 12.72 38.96
CA LEU A 248 40.63 12.96 38.37
C LEU A 248 41.05 14.41 38.65
N ARG A 249 42.29 14.58 39.14
CA ARG A 249 42.98 15.87 39.28
C ARG A 249 43.40 16.42 37.90
N GLN A 250 43.25 17.74 37.75
CA GLN A 250 44.03 18.76 37.00
C GLN A 250 45.26 18.30 36.17
N THR A 251 45.68 18.85 35.02
CA THR A 251 45.56 20.18 34.37
C THR A 251 46.10 20.13 32.91
N SER A 252 45.82 21.20 32.15
CA SER A 252 46.62 21.79 31.04
C SER A 252 46.13 21.66 29.60
N SER A 253 46.31 22.76 28.88
CA SER A 253 45.85 23.10 27.53
C SER A 253 46.58 22.35 26.42
N SER A 254 45.85 21.55 25.63
CA SER A 254 46.20 21.15 24.26
C SER A 254 44.94 20.67 23.54
N GLY A 255 44.89 20.78 22.20
CA GLY A 255 43.71 20.44 21.39
C GLY A 255 43.09 19.09 21.75
N ARG A 256 41.75 18.99 21.69
CA ARG A 256 41.05 17.77 22.14
C ARG A 256 41.30 16.64 21.16
N ARG A 257 42.10 15.65 21.59
CA ARG A 257 42.25 14.36 20.89
C ARG A 257 40.87 13.74 20.60
N PRO A 258 40.67 13.11 19.42
CA PRO A 258 39.44 12.39 19.10
C PRO A 258 39.11 11.38 20.21
N GLN A 259 37.88 11.36 20.74
CA GLN A 259 37.41 10.41 21.75
C GLN A 259 36.00 9.92 21.40
N PHE A 260 35.76 8.62 21.54
CA PHE A 260 34.45 8.02 21.29
C PHE A 260 33.47 8.42 22.40
N THR A 261 32.32 8.98 22.04
CA THR A 261 31.19 9.20 22.95
C THR A 261 30.29 7.98 23.07
N PHE A 262 30.45 7.01 22.17
CA PHE A 262 29.69 5.78 22.11
C PHE A 262 30.61 4.54 22.15
N LYS A 263 30.31 3.57 23.01
CA LYS A 263 31.07 2.30 23.12
C LYS A 263 30.33 1.20 22.34
N PRO A 264 30.99 0.50 21.38
CA PRO A 264 30.34 -0.55 20.61
C PRO A 264 30.08 -1.78 21.46
N LYS A 265 29.08 -2.57 21.06
CA LYS A 265 28.80 -3.90 21.58
C LYS A 265 28.62 -4.84 20.39
N ASP A 266 29.09 -6.07 20.53
CA ASP A 266 28.89 -7.08 19.49
C ASP A 266 27.38 -7.36 19.33
N SER A 267 26.96 -7.45 18.08
CA SER A 267 25.54 -7.46 17.69
C SER A 267 25.27 -8.58 16.69
N SER A 268 24.09 -9.18 16.71
CA SER A 268 23.69 -10.20 15.76
C SER A 268 22.41 -9.79 15.04
N TYR A 269 22.35 -10.06 13.74
CA TYR A 269 21.24 -9.62 12.88
C TYR A 269 20.77 -10.76 11.97
N ARG A 270 19.53 -10.65 11.51
CA ARG A 270 18.92 -11.59 10.56
C ARG A 270 19.18 -11.12 9.14
N GLU A 271 19.41 -12.07 8.23
CA GLU A 271 19.53 -11.75 6.81
C GLU A 271 18.30 -10.98 6.28
N GLY A 272 18.54 -10.03 5.38
CA GLY A 272 17.54 -9.14 4.79
C GLY A 272 17.17 -7.91 5.64
N THR A 273 17.67 -7.78 6.88
CA THR A 273 17.37 -6.62 7.76
C THR A 273 18.32 -5.44 7.54
N ALA A 274 17.93 -4.25 8.01
CA ALA A 274 18.80 -3.06 8.00
C ALA A 274 19.60 -2.95 9.30
N VAL A 275 20.92 -2.90 9.18
CA VAL A 275 21.87 -2.78 10.29
C VAL A 275 22.36 -1.34 10.40
N LYS A 276 22.53 -0.80 11.61
CA LYS A 276 23.11 0.53 11.83
C LYS A 276 24.21 0.45 12.88
N LEU A 277 25.41 0.88 12.49
CA LEU A 277 26.61 0.91 13.32
C LEU A 277 26.96 2.35 13.64
N HIS A 278 27.33 2.62 14.89
CA HIS A 278 27.52 3.97 15.41
C HIS A 278 28.98 4.23 15.81
N CYS A 279 29.57 5.27 15.24
CA CYS A 279 30.91 5.76 15.54
C CYS A 279 30.80 7.26 15.86
N GLU A 280 30.46 7.59 17.09
CA GLU A 280 30.35 8.98 17.54
C GLU A 280 31.64 9.43 18.20
N VAL A 281 32.26 10.47 17.65
CA VAL A 281 33.60 10.94 18.06
C VAL A 281 33.60 12.45 18.28
N ILE A 282 34.17 12.88 19.40
CA ILE A 282 34.40 14.29 19.73
C ILE A 282 35.90 14.61 19.63
N GLY A 283 36.26 15.78 19.14
CA GLY A 283 37.66 16.23 19.04
C GLY A 283 37.75 17.67 18.52
N ASP A 284 38.89 18.31 18.72
CA ASP A 284 39.16 19.68 18.31
C ASP A 284 40.59 19.76 17.71
N PRO A 285 40.74 19.91 16.37
CA PRO A 285 39.68 20.09 15.35
C PRO A 285 38.77 18.85 15.18
N ARG A 286 37.56 19.04 14.63
CA ARG A 286 36.53 17.99 14.47
C ARG A 286 37.11 16.77 13.72
N PRO A 287 37.06 15.54 14.28
CA PRO A 287 37.63 14.37 13.64
C PRO A 287 36.81 13.91 12.43
N THR A 288 37.50 13.44 11.38
CA THR A 288 36.88 12.82 10.19
C THR A 288 36.80 11.31 10.38
N ILE A 289 35.66 10.70 10.07
CA ILE A 289 35.38 9.27 10.31
C ILE A 289 35.42 8.49 8.99
N VAL A 290 36.15 7.37 8.99
CA VAL A 290 36.24 6.40 7.90
C VAL A 290 35.93 5.01 8.44
N TRP A 291 34.98 4.31 7.82
CA TRP A 291 34.61 2.94 8.18
C TRP A 291 35.41 1.92 7.37
N TYR A 292 35.69 0.77 7.96
CA TYR A 292 36.39 -0.34 7.34
C TYR A 292 35.64 -1.65 7.60
N HIS A 293 35.56 -2.51 6.60
CA HIS A 293 35.15 -3.91 6.76
C HIS A 293 36.17 -4.78 6.01
N ARG A 294 36.64 -5.86 6.65
CA ARG A 294 37.69 -6.74 6.09
C ARG A 294 38.93 -5.99 5.57
N ARG A 295 39.32 -4.92 6.29
CA ARG A 295 40.45 -4.01 5.99
C ARG A 295 40.28 -3.11 4.75
N GLN A 296 39.11 -3.09 4.11
CA GLN A 296 38.80 -2.17 3.01
C GLN A 296 37.97 -0.98 3.50
N PRO A 297 38.22 0.26 3.03
CA PRO A 297 37.43 1.42 3.41
C PRO A 297 36.03 1.34 2.79
N ILE A 298 35.00 1.61 3.60
CA ILE A 298 33.60 1.66 3.19
C ILE A 298 33.27 3.07 2.72
N VAL A 299 32.75 3.16 1.51
CA VAL A 299 32.22 4.38 0.90
C VAL A 299 30.70 4.30 0.78
N ASN A 300 30.06 5.46 0.63
CA ASN A 300 28.60 5.54 0.49
C ASN A 300 28.13 4.76 -0.77
N SER A 301 27.13 3.89 -0.63
CA SER A 301 26.60 3.03 -1.70
C SER A 301 25.16 2.60 -1.39
N ARG A 302 24.48 1.95 -2.35
CA ARG A 302 23.12 1.40 -2.15
C ARG A 302 23.04 0.42 -0.97
N LYS A 303 24.13 -0.29 -0.70
CA LYS A 303 24.24 -1.24 0.42
C LYS A 303 24.70 -0.59 1.72
N HIS A 304 25.60 0.38 1.65
CA HIS A 304 26.25 1.03 2.79
C HIS A 304 25.96 2.53 2.77
N GLU A 305 25.04 2.99 3.61
CA GLU A 305 24.68 4.40 3.72
C GLU A 305 25.44 5.07 4.87
N LEU A 306 26.23 6.10 4.58
CA LEU A 306 26.99 6.87 5.57
C LEU A 306 26.23 8.14 5.97
N ILE A 307 25.76 8.19 7.21
CA ILE A 307 24.83 9.21 7.72
C ILE A 307 25.54 10.05 8.81
N ASN A 308 25.13 11.31 8.96
CA ASN A 308 25.62 12.24 10.00
C ASN A 308 27.14 12.48 9.99
N ALA A 309 27.68 12.92 8.84
CA ALA A 309 29.13 13.10 8.65
C ALA A 309 29.93 11.81 8.93
N ASN A 310 29.41 10.70 8.42
CA ASN A 310 29.96 9.33 8.53
C ASN A 310 29.96 8.74 9.95
N SER A 311 29.26 9.36 10.91
CA SER A 311 29.17 8.81 12.27
C SER A 311 28.24 7.59 12.36
N ILE A 312 27.37 7.37 11.37
CA ILE A 312 26.51 6.19 11.32
C ILE A 312 26.73 5.48 9.98
N LEU A 313 27.03 4.18 10.05
CA LEU A 313 27.06 3.29 8.89
C LEU A 313 25.81 2.42 8.92
N LYS A 314 24.92 2.59 7.93
CA LYS A 314 23.75 1.74 7.73
C LYS A 314 24.03 0.72 6.63
N ILE A 315 23.76 -0.55 6.88
CA ILE A 315 23.97 -1.67 5.95
C ILE A 315 22.61 -2.28 5.62
N TYR A 316 22.20 -2.28 4.36
CA TYR A 316 20.93 -2.88 3.93
C TYR A 316 20.99 -3.39 2.48
N PRO A 317 20.50 -4.61 2.18
CA PRO A 317 20.15 -5.66 3.14
C PRO A 317 21.41 -6.24 3.81
N PHE A 318 21.30 -6.62 5.08
CA PHE A 318 22.33 -7.39 5.78
C PHE A 318 22.30 -8.85 5.30
N LEU A 319 23.43 -9.38 4.86
CA LEU A 319 23.58 -10.74 4.32
C LEU A 319 24.73 -11.46 5.03
N GLU A 320 24.85 -12.79 4.90
CA GLU A 320 25.91 -13.59 5.53
C GLU A 320 27.33 -13.10 5.20
N ASN A 321 27.53 -12.55 4.00
CA ASN A 321 28.80 -11.95 3.60
C ASN A 321 29.16 -10.65 4.33
N ASP A 322 28.20 -10.03 5.02
CA ASP A 322 28.40 -8.86 5.87
C ASP A 322 28.76 -9.24 7.31
N VAL A 323 28.75 -10.53 7.65
CA VAL A 323 29.25 -11.03 8.93
C VAL A 323 30.75 -10.77 9.02
N GLY A 324 31.17 -10.14 10.11
CA GLY A 324 32.56 -9.76 10.30
C GLY A 324 32.76 -8.58 11.24
N ARG A 325 34.02 -8.17 11.36
CA ARG A 325 34.44 -7.02 12.17
C ARG A 325 34.38 -5.74 11.35
N PHE A 326 33.56 -4.79 11.76
CA PHE A 326 33.54 -3.44 11.23
C PHE A 326 34.39 -2.54 12.11
N ARG A 327 35.17 -1.64 11.51
CA ARG A 327 36.07 -0.72 12.21
C ARG A 327 35.85 0.71 11.76
N GLY A 328 35.39 1.58 12.65
CA GLY A 328 35.38 3.03 12.44
C GLY A 328 36.70 3.65 12.91
N SER A 329 37.40 4.35 12.04
CA SER A 329 38.61 5.10 12.37
C SER A 329 38.33 6.60 12.27
N ALA A 330 38.69 7.35 13.31
CA ALA A 330 38.53 8.78 13.34
C ALA A 330 39.85 9.49 13.60
N GLY A 331 40.16 10.52 12.80
CA GLY A 331 41.40 11.29 12.90
C GLY A 331 41.20 12.78 12.66
N ASN A 332 42.08 13.62 13.20
CA ASN A 332 42.15 15.05 12.90
C ASN A 332 43.56 15.44 12.38
N SER A 333 43.80 16.70 12.04
CA SER A 333 45.06 17.18 11.44
C SER A 333 46.29 17.14 12.36
N CYS A 334 46.13 16.65 13.60
CA CYS A 334 47.21 16.32 14.53
C CYS A 334 47.49 14.80 14.45
N PRO A 335 48.65 14.27 14.88
CA PRO A 335 49.04 12.86 14.66
C PRO A 335 48.24 11.82 15.48
N TYR A 336 46.99 12.11 15.87
CA TYR A 336 46.17 11.29 16.76
C TYR A 336 45.00 10.66 16.01
N MET A 337 45.04 9.33 15.84
CA MET A 337 43.94 8.51 15.32
C MET A 337 43.35 7.61 16.41
N VAL A 338 42.03 7.47 16.44
CA VAL A 338 41.32 6.53 17.30
C VAL A 338 40.53 5.52 16.48
N ASN A 339 40.46 4.29 16.95
CA ASN A 339 39.79 3.19 16.25
C ASN A 339 38.72 2.56 17.14
N HIS A 340 37.58 2.29 16.53
CA HIS A 340 36.40 1.68 17.12
C HIS A 340 36.09 0.43 16.31
N SER A 341 35.78 -0.70 16.94
CA SER A 341 35.45 -1.94 16.21
C SER A 341 34.29 -2.67 16.85
N GLU A 342 33.38 -3.18 16.02
CA GLU A 342 32.18 -3.93 16.39
C GLU A 342 32.14 -5.25 15.61
N GLN A 343 31.88 -6.36 16.29
CA GLN A 343 31.73 -7.67 15.64
C GLN A 343 30.25 -7.98 15.38
N ILE A 344 29.95 -8.41 14.15
CA ILE A 344 28.59 -8.77 13.75
C ILE A 344 28.48 -10.27 13.47
N TYR A 345 27.38 -10.90 13.92
CA TYR A 345 27.04 -12.31 13.71
C TYR A 345 25.67 -12.52 13.02
N SER A 346 25.45 -13.69 12.39
CA SER A 346 24.14 -14.13 11.86
C SER A 346 23.38 -14.98 12.90
N THR A 347 22.03 -15.06 12.82
CA THR A 347 21.19 -15.79 13.79
C THR A 347 20.28 -16.84 13.13
N GLU A 348 20.25 -18.08 13.66
CA GLU A 348 19.30 -19.16 13.33
C GLU A 348 18.40 -19.52 14.53
N PHE A 349 17.17 -20.00 14.28
CA PHE A 349 16.18 -20.39 15.31
C PHE A 349 15.64 -21.81 15.09
N SER A 350 15.41 -22.59 16.17
CA SER A 350 14.82 -23.94 16.14
C SER A 350 13.42 -24.01 16.78
N HIS A 351 12.54 -24.85 16.21
CA HIS A 351 11.11 -24.95 16.55
C HIS A 351 10.77 -26.13 17.46
N GLN A 352 10.08 -25.88 18.59
CA GLN A 352 9.06 -26.76 19.20
C GLN A 352 8.34 -26.05 20.38
N ILE A 353 7.02 -25.89 20.30
CA ILE A 353 6.14 -25.42 21.39
C ILE A 353 4.83 -26.24 21.32
N ASP A 354 4.32 -26.69 22.48
CA ASP A 354 3.19 -27.61 22.61
C ASP A 354 2.10 -27.00 23.53
N LEU A 355 0.81 -27.10 23.16
CA LEU A 355 -0.30 -26.39 23.81
C LEU A 355 -1.56 -27.27 24.01
N HIS A 356 -2.14 -27.25 25.22
CA HIS A 356 -3.38 -27.97 25.59
C HIS A 356 -4.32 -27.11 26.46
N ALA A 357 -5.65 -27.23 26.27
CA ALA A 357 -6.67 -26.47 27.01
C ALA A 357 -7.83 -27.37 27.54
N ARG A 358 -8.47 -26.98 28.67
CA ARG A 358 -9.72 -27.58 29.24
C ARG A 358 -10.66 -26.47 29.76
N THR A 359 -11.96 -26.75 29.95
CA THR A 359 -13.06 -25.76 29.97
C THR A 359 -13.41 -25.08 31.32
N VAL A 360 -14.03 -23.89 31.19
CA VAL A 360 -14.41 -22.82 32.15
C VAL A 360 -13.29 -21.84 32.53
N GLN A 361 -12.04 -22.31 32.56
CA GLN A 361 -10.84 -21.48 32.66
C GLN A 361 -9.80 -22.05 31.70
N VAL A 362 -9.24 -21.21 30.83
CA VAL A 362 -8.27 -21.67 29.82
C VAL A 362 -6.88 -21.14 30.16
N THR A 363 -5.89 -22.04 30.13
CA THR A 363 -4.49 -21.70 30.34
C THR A 363 -3.67 -22.13 29.13
N PHE A 364 -2.89 -21.21 28.57
CA PHE A 364 -1.92 -21.43 27.50
C PHE A 364 -0.50 -21.42 28.09
N ALA A 365 0.39 -22.29 27.61
CA ALA A 365 1.77 -22.41 28.08
C ALA A 365 2.79 -22.28 26.92
N CYS A 366 3.77 -21.40 27.06
CA CYS A 366 4.79 -21.08 26.06
C CYS A 366 6.19 -21.17 26.68
N ARG A 367 7.07 -21.99 26.08
CA ARG A 367 8.44 -22.19 26.58
C ARG A 367 9.44 -21.94 25.44
N ALA A 368 10.44 -21.10 25.67
CA ALA A 368 11.47 -20.73 24.68
C ALA A 368 12.88 -20.62 25.29
N ARG A 369 13.93 -20.78 24.46
CA ARG A 369 15.36 -20.67 24.85
C ARG A 369 16.09 -19.73 23.88
N GLY A 370 17.04 -18.91 24.35
CA GLY A 370 17.84 -17.99 23.52
C GLY A 370 18.84 -17.13 24.31
N VAL A 371 19.79 -16.48 23.63
CA VAL A 371 20.78 -15.56 24.23
C VAL A 371 20.79 -14.22 23.46
N PRO A 372 20.52 -13.06 24.11
CA PRO A 372 20.11 -12.91 25.52
C PRO A 372 18.81 -13.64 25.84
N ARG A 373 18.51 -13.91 27.12
CA ARG A 373 17.31 -14.69 27.50
C ARG A 373 16.04 -14.03 26.92
N PRO A 374 15.20 -14.75 26.15
CA PRO A 374 14.02 -14.17 25.52
C PRO A 374 12.91 -13.90 26.55
N GLU A 375 12.30 -12.73 26.42
CA GLU A 375 11.12 -12.31 27.15
C GLU A 375 9.87 -12.75 26.38
N ILE A 376 8.91 -13.35 27.09
CA ILE A 376 7.69 -13.88 26.47
C ILE A 376 6.58 -12.85 26.61
N THR A 377 6.03 -12.44 25.47
CA THR A 377 4.90 -11.52 25.37
C THR A 377 3.72 -12.26 24.76
N TRP A 378 2.55 -12.17 25.39
CA TRP A 378 1.33 -12.79 24.88
C TRP A 378 0.49 -11.79 24.10
N PHE A 379 -0.18 -12.27 23.06
CA PHE A 379 -1.03 -11.52 22.15
C PHE A 379 -2.39 -12.20 22.03
N TYR A 380 -3.42 -11.40 21.78
CA TYR A 380 -4.74 -11.85 21.37
C TYR A 380 -5.11 -11.05 20.11
N GLU A 381 -5.35 -11.73 18.99
CA GLU A 381 -5.66 -11.11 17.68
C GLU A 381 -4.64 -10.00 17.32
N GLY A 382 -3.35 -10.29 17.51
CA GLY A 382 -2.25 -9.36 17.22
C GLY A 382 -2.06 -8.23 18.24
N SER A 383 -2.91 -8.10 19.26
CA SER A 383 -2.78 -7.09 20.31
C SER A 383 -2.09 -7.64 21.57
N VAL A 384 -1.08 -6.94 22.08
CA VAL A 384 -0.33 -7.34 23.29
C VAL A 384 -1.25 -7.38 24.51
N ILE A 385 -1.25 -8.50 25.23
CA ILE A 385 -1.93 -8.67 26.51
C ILE A 385 -1.00 -8.14 27.61
N PRO A 386 -1.34 -7.02 28.28
CA PRO A 386 -0.45 -6.39 29.24
C PRO A 386 -0.41 -7.16 30.59
N HIS A 387 0.75 -7.14 31.27
CA HIS A 387 0.95 -7.73 32.61
C HIS A 387 0.18 -6.96 33.70
N ILE A 388 -1.14 -7.07 33.72
CA ILE A 388 -2.00 -6.37 34.67
C ILE A 388 -2.85 -7.37 35.43
N LYS A 389 -2.95 -7.22 36.77
CA LYS A 389 -3.82 -8.07 37.60
C LYS A 389 -5.29 -7.85 37.20
N GLY A 390 -5.88 -8.87 36.58
CA GLY A 390 -7.25 -8.87 36.10
C GLY A 390 -7.70 -10.26 35.63
N ARG A 391 -8.52 -10.26 34.58
CA ARG A 391 -9.16 -11.45 33.99
C ARG A 391 -8.21 -12.33 33.17
N PHE A 392 -7.28 -11.69 32.46
CA PHE A 392 -6.09 -12.29 31.85
C PHE A 392 -4.96 -12.22 32.87
N ARG A 393 -4.30 -13.35 33.14
CA ARG A 393 -3.20 -13.45 34.11
C ARG A 393 -2.02 -14.12 33.43
N VAL A 394 -0.94 -13.37 33.26
CA VAL A 394 0.33 -13.91 32.77
C VAL A 394 1.20 -14.25 33.99
N SER A 395 1.87 -15.41 33.97
CA SER A 395 2.83 -15.80 35.02
C SER A 395 3.97 -14.79 35.14
N ASP A 396 4.63 -14.73 36.30
CA ASP A 396 5.71 -13.77 36.58
C ASP A 396 6.93 -13.96 35.65
N ASP A 397 7.08 -15.15 35.05
CA ASP A 397 8.12 -15.47 34.06
C ASP A 397 7.64 -15.39 32.60
N GLY A 398 6.40 -14.98 32.36
CA GLY A 398 5.81 -14.82 31.02
C GLY A 398 5.40 -16.13 30.34
N THR A 399 5.68 -17.29 30.93
CA THR A 399 5.52 -18.59 30.26
C THR A 399 4.09 -19.12 30.21
N GLU A 400 3.17 -18.62 31.05
CA GLU A 400 1.78 -19.09 31.06
C GLU A 400 0.79 -17.91 31.02
N LEU A 401 -0.24 -18.02 30.17
CA LEU A 401 -1.39 -17.11 30.11
C LEU A 401 -2.65 -17.84 30.57
N THR A 402 -3.25 -17.37 31.66
CA THR A 402 -4.51 -17.89 32.19
C THR A 402 -5.65 -16.89 32.01
N ILE A 403 -6.74 -17.33 31.39
CA ILE A 403 -7.97 -16.56 31.18
C ILE A 403 -9.06 -17.11 32.10
N THR A 404 -9.50 -16.29 33.04
CA THR A 404 -10.60 -16.61 33.97
C THR A 404 -11.91 -16.02 33.46
N LYS A 405 -13.05 -16.70 33.61
CA LYS A 405 -14.38 -16.25 33.10
C LYS A 405 -14.39 -15.99 31.58
N VAL A 406 -14.04 -17.02 30.81
CA VAL A 406 -13.97 -16.99 29.34
C VAL A 406 -15.37 -16.71 28.73
N ASN A 407 -15.46 -15.77 27.78
CA ASN A 407 -16.67 -15.39 27.04
C ASN A 407 -16.36 -15.21 25.52
N ARG A 408 -17.37 -14.97 24.66
CA ARG A 408 -17.16 -14.94 23.19
C ARG A 408 -16.19 -13.88 22.68
N GLN A 409 -15.97 -12.78 23.42
CA GLN A 409 -14.98 -11.78 23.04
C GLN A 409 -13.55 -12.21 23.33
N ASP A 410 -13.38 -13.40 23.89
CA ASP A 410 -12.09 -14.04 24.09
C ASP A 410 -11.84 -15.11 23.02
N GLU A 411 -12.81 -15.41 22.14
CA GLU A 411 -12.61 -16.30 21.01
C GLU A 411 -11.70 -15.64 19.98
N GLY A 412 -10.67 -16.36 19.56
CA GLY A 412 -9.68 -15.83 18.65
C GLY A 412 -8.32 -16.49 18.82
N VAL A 413 -7.34 -15.99 18.08
CA VAL A 413 -5.98 -16.52 18.08
C VAL A 413 -5.17 -15.83 19.16
N TYR A 414 -4.68 -16.65 20.10
CA TYR A 414 -3.71 -16.25 21.11
C TYR A 414 -2.34 -16.66 20.63
N SER A 415 -1.41 -15.71 20.69
CA SER A 415 -0.05 -15.96 20.25
C SER A 415 0.93 -15.65 21.36
N CYS A 416 1.93 -16.51 21.56
CA CYS A 416 3.07 -16.14 22.39
C CYS A 416 4.23 -15.77 21.49
N MET A 417 4.87 -14.64 21.79
CA MET A 417 6.11 -14.21 21.16
C MET A 417 7.22 -14.28 22.19
N ALA A 418 8.22 -15.12 21.96
CA ALA A 418 9.44 -15.13 22.73
C ALA A 418 10.48 -14.30 21.99
N GLY A 419 10.81 -13.12 22.52
CA GLY A 419 11.71 -12.16 21.89
C GLY A 419 12.87 -11.75 22.80
N ASN A 420 14.07 -11.73 22.26
CA ASN A 420 15.21 -11.04 22.87
C ASN A 420 15.71 -9.95 21.92
N SER A 421 16.79 -9.27 22.28
CA SER A 421 17.39 -8.23 21.44
C SER A 421 17.97 -8.73 20.10
N VAL A 422 17.93 -10.03 19.84
CA VAL A 422 18.51 -10.69 18.65
C VAL A 422 17.42 -11.16 17.68
N GLY A 423 16.24 -11.50 18.18
CA GLY A 423 15.10 -11.89 17.34
C GLY A 423 13.92 -12.34 18.18
N ALA A 424 12.81 -12.62 17.50
CA ALA A 424 11.59 -13.08 18.13
C ALA A 424 10.98 -14.24 17.35
N MET A 425 10.47 -15.24 18.08
CA MET A 425 9.68 -16.35 17.53
C MET A 425 8.27 -16.26 18.08
N MET A 426 7.28 -16.56 17.24
CA MET A 426 5.87 -16.50 17.59
C MET A 426 5.20 -17.85 17.35
N ALA A 427 4.29 -18.25 18.24
CA ALA A 427 3.49 -19.47 18.12
C ALA A 427 2.03 -19.17 18.50
N ASP A 428 1.10 -19.77 17.76
CA ASP A 428 -0.32 -19.44 17.80
C ASP A 428 -1.17 -20.61 18.35
N ALA A 429 -2.22 -20.28 19.09
CA ALA A 429 -3.28 -21.20 19.50
C ALA A 429 -4.65 -20.54 19.41
N LYS A 430 -5.62 -21.26 18.85
CA LYS A 430 -6.98 -20.75 18.66
C LYS A 430 -7.89 -21.15 19.83
N LEU A 431 -8.51 -20.17 20.47
CA LEU A 431 -9.56 -20.38 21.46
C LEU A 431 -10.92 -20.22 20.77
N THR A 432 -11.80 -21.22 20.86
CA THR A 432 -13.20 -21.13 20.42
C THR A 432 -14.13 -21.11 21.64
N VAL A 433 -15.08 -20.17 21.69
CA VAL A 433 -15.98 -19.97 22.83
C VAL A 433 -17.42 -19.92 22.35
N GLU A 434 -18.24 -20.91 22.70
CA GLU A 434 -19.64 -20.92 22.28
C GLU A 434 -20.50 -19.96 23.14
N GLY A 435 -20.91 -18.79 22.61
CA GLY A 435 -21.98 -17.92 23.19
C GLY A 435 -22.33 -16.54 22.55
N ASP A 436 -23.52 -16.43 21.93
CA ASP A 436 -24.53 -15.33 21.96
C ASP A 436 -24.35 -13.88 21.39
N PHE A 437 -23.41 -13.58 20.47
CA PHE A 437 -23.25 -12.21 19.88
C PHE A 437 -24.29 -11.82 18.80
N ALA A 438 -24.98 -12.79 18.20
CA ALA A 438 -26.06 -12.54 17.26
C ALA A 438 -27.19 -11.69 17.90
N ARG A 439 -27.49 -11.89 19.19
CA ARG A 439 -28.66 -11.28 19.86
C ARG A 439 -28.66 -9.76 20.00
N THR A 440 -27.54 -9.04 19.89
CA THR A 440 -27.57 -7.56 20.07
C THR A 440 -27.91 -6.84 18.77
N ILE A 441 -27.40 -7.34 17.64
CA ILE A 441 -27.78 -6.88 16.29
C ILE A 441 -29.15 -7.46 15.91
N PHE A 442 -29.40 -8.74 16.21
CA PHE A 442 -30.75 -9.29 16.10
C PHE A 442 -31.73 -8.59 17.03
N ARG A 443 -31.35 -8.07 18.21
CA ARG A 443 -32.24 -7.20 19.01
C ARG A 443 -32.42 -5.82 18.42
N ALA A 444 -31.41 -5.22 17.79
CA ALA A 444 -31.60 -3.92 17.12
C ALA A 444 -32.51 -4.07 15.88
N VAL A 445 -32.29 -5.13 15.10
CA VAL A 445 -33.11 -5.48 13.92
C VAL A 445 -34.48 -6.02 14.34
N ASP A 446 -34.61 -6.84 15.38
CA ASP A 446 -35.90 -7.27 15.94
C ASP A 446 -36.63 -6.12 16.61
N ASN A 447 -35.95 -5.22 17.33
CA ASN A 447 -36.60 -4.04 17.91
C ASN A 447 -37.12 -3.12 16.81
N THR A 448 -36.37 -2.96 15.71
CA THR A 448 -36.82 -2.24 14.51
C THR A 448 -37.95 -3.00 13.80
N ARG A 449 -37.89 -4.33 13.67
CA ARG A 449 -38.95 -5.17 13.08
C ARG A 449 -40.22 -5.20 13.94
N VAL A 450 -40.09 -5.13 15.26
CA VAL A 450 -41.17 -5.06 16.24
C VAL A 450 -41.77 -3.64 16.23
N GLN A 451 -40.97 -2.57 16.20
CA GLN A 451 -41.47 -1.20 16.03
C GLN A 451 -42.15 -1.01 14.67
N LEU A 452 -41.58 -1.52 13.59
CA LEU A 452 -42.17 -1.51 12.25
C LEU A 452 -43.46 -2.34 12.11
N SER A 453 -43.72 -3.27 13.04
CA SER A 453 -44.98 -4.02 13.10
C SER A 453 -46.00 -3.44 14.08
N GLN A 454 -45.59 -2.50 14.94
CA GLN A 454 -46.43 -1.85 15.95
C GLN A 454 -46.83 -0.41 15.58
N ASP A 455 -45.96 0.35 14.89
CA ASP A 455 -46.22 1.73 14.47
C ASP A 455 -46.84 1.80 13.07
N ARG A 456 -47.97 2.49 12.93
CA ARG A 456 -48.61 2.76 11.64
C ARG A 456 -47.82 3.82 10.88
N VAL A 457 -46.94 3.39 9.98
CA VAL A 457 -46.26 4.28 9.02
C VAL A 457 -47.32 4.82 8.06
N SER A 458 -47.59 6.12 8.13
CA SER A 458 -48.65 6.76 7.35
C SER A 458 -48.18 7.97 6.54
N ASP A 459 -47.02 8.55 6.91
CA ASP A 459 -46.38 9.61 6.14
C ASP A 459 -44.84 9.63 6.23
N PRO A 460 -44.15 10.45 5.40
CA PRO A 460 -42.69 10.49 5.36
C PRO A 460 -41.97 10.96 6.64
N GLU A 461 -42.64 11.67 7.56
CA GLU A 461 -42.04 12.07 8.85
C GLU A 461 -42.00 10.90 9.85
N ASP A 462 -42.96 9.98 9.75
CA ASP A 462 -42.93 8.71 10.51
C ASP A 462 -41.67 7.90 10.16
N LEU A 463 -41.31 7.84 8.87
CA LEU A 463 -40.08 7.20 8.39
C LEU A 463 -38.81 7.88 8.93
N LYS A 464 -38.74 9.22 8.90
CA LYS A 464 -37.59 9.99 9.43
C LYS A 464 -37.35 9.75 10.92
N ARG A 465 -38.43 9.55 11.68
CA ARG A 465 -38.36 9.28 13.13
C ARG A 465 -37.82 7.88 13.42
N LEU A 466 -38.13 6.90 12.56
CA LEU A 466 -37.68 5.51 12.67
C LEU A 466 -36.21 5.31 12.26
N PHE A 467 -35.67 6.10 11.32
CA PHE A 467 -34.27 6.00 10.87
C PHE A 467 -33.26 6.84 11.69
N ARG A 468 -33.68 7.50 12.78
CA ARG A 468 -32.86 8.43 13.59
C ARG A 468 -31.91 7.76 14.60
N PHE A 469 -31.57 6.48 14.44
CA PHE A 469 -30.71 5.79 15.40
C PHE A 469 -29.28 6.36 15.42
N SER A 470 -28.82 6.73 16.61
CA SER A 470 -27.45 7.16 16.88
C SER A 470 -26.48 5.99 16.78
N ILE A 471 -25.77 5.86 15.66
CA ILE A 471 -24.66 4.91 15.51
C ILE A 471 -23.42 5.50 16.20
N PRO A 472 -22.76 4.78 17.14
CA PRO A 472 -21.51 5.24 17.73
C PRO A 472 -20.42 5.39 16.66
N ALA A 473 -19.81 6.57 16.58
CA ALA A 473 -18.90 7.01 15.52
C ALA A 473 -17.51 6.32 15.49
N GLN A 474 -17.33 5.19 16.16
CA GLN A 474 -16.06 4.44 16.17
C GLN A 474 -16.36 2.95 15.94
N ALA A 475 -15.80 2.41 14.86
CA ALA A 475 -15.88 1.04 14.37
C ALA A 475 -17.08 0.68 13.47
N VAL A 476 -17.21 1.38 12.33
CA VAL A 476 -17.84 0.79 11.13
C VAL A 476 -16.80 0.82 10.02
N GLU A 477 -16.17 -0.34 9.82
CA GLU A 477 -15.36 -0.70 8.65
C GLU A 477 -16.15 -0.43 7.37
N LEU A 478 -15.47 0.06 6.33
CA LEU A 478 -16.09 0.59 5.13
C LEU A 478 -17.12 -0.38 4.46
N SER A 479 -16.88 -1.68 4.55
CA SER A 479 -17.76 -2.72 4.01
C SER A 479 -19.13 -2.82 4.70
N LYS A 480 -19.25 -2.49 5.99
CA LYS A 480 -20.50 -2.68 6.77
C LYS A 480 -21.49 -1.54 6.63
N ALA A 481 -21.05 -0.37 6.17
CA ALA A 481 -21.91 0.76 5.85
C ALA A 481 -22.84 0.45 4.66
N ARG A 482 -22.33 -0.30 3.68
CA ARG A 482 -23.07 -0.78 2.52
C ARG A 482 -24.12 -1.83 2.90
N ASP A 483 -23.78 -2.80 3.73
CA ASP A 483 -24.70 -3.86 4.17
C ASP A 483 -25.87 -3.32 5.02
N ILE A 484 -25.60 -2.33 5.89
CA ILE A 484 -26.64 -1.63 6.66
C ILE A 484 -27.59 -0.85 5.73
N TYR A 485 -27.05 -0.29 4.65
CA TYR A 485 -27.83 0.39 3.63
C TYR A 485 -28.71 -0.59 2.83
N GLU A 486 -28.16 -1.70 2.36
CA GLU A 486 -28.89 -2.73 1.60
C GLU A 486 -30.05 -3.35 2.41
N GLU A 487 -29.84 -3.63 3.71
CA GLU A 487 -30.89 -4.17 4.58
C GLU A 487 -31.99 -3.14 4.89
N SER A 488 -31.63 -1.85 5.02
CA SER A 488 -32.61 -0.77 5.23
C SER A 488 -33.57 -0.62 4.04
N VAL A 489 -33.06 -0.79 2.81
CA VAL A 489 -33.88 -0.76 1.59
C VAL A 489 -34.78 -1.99 1.50
N ARG A 490 -34.27 -3.19 1.85
CA ARG A 490 -35.04 -4.44 1.86
C ARG A 490 -36.26 -4.36 2.77
N LEU A 491 -36.11 -3.81 3.99
CA LEU A 491 -37.20 -3.65 4.96
C LEU A 491 -38.29 -2.69 4.47
N VAL A 492 -37.92 -1.59 3.81
CA VAL A 492 -38.88 -0.65 3.20
C VAL A 492 -39.66 -1.34 2.07
N HIS A 493 -38.99 -2.13 1.24
CA HIS A 493 -39.62 -2.87 0.15
C HIS A 493 -40.64 -3.90 0.66
N GLU A 494 -40.31 -4.62 1.73
CA GLU A 494 -41.20 -5.58 2.39
C GLU A 494 -42.50 -4.93 2.90
N HIS A 495 -42.43 -3.68 3.38
CA HIS A 495 -43.61 -2.91 3.82
C HIS A 495 -44.47 -2.39 2.66
N ILE A 496 -43.87 -2.00 1.53
CA ILE A 496 -44.59 -1.62 0.30
C ILE A 496 -45.38 -2.83 -0.22
N GLN A 497 -44.74 -4.01 -0.28
CA GLN A 497 -45.40 -5.25 -0.69
C GLN A 497 -46.55 -5.67 0.25
N ARG A 498 -46.49 -5.27 1.54
CA ARG A 498 -47.56 -5.48 2.52
C ARG A 498 -48.68 -4.43 2.47
N GLY A 499 -48.68 -3.53 1.49
CA GLY A 499 -49.79 -2.62 1.21
C GLY A 499 -49.64 -1.20 1.77
N LEU A 500 -48.43 -0.77 2.16
CA LEU A 500 -48.16 0.63 2.52
C LEU A 500 -48.54 1.55 1.36
N ARG A 501 -49.51 2.45 1.58
CA ARG A 501 -49.95 3.48 0.64
C ARG A 501 -49.70 4.85 1.24
N LEU A 502 -48.79 5.61 0.62
CA LEU A 502 -48.50 6.99 1.02
C LEU A 502 -49.28 7.98 0.12
N PRO A 503 -49.76 9.11 0.65
CA PRO A 503 -50.50 10.10 -0.14
C PRO A 503 -49.67 10.66 -1.30
N VAL A 504 -50.21 10.64 -2.53
CA VAL A 504 -49.50 11.01 -3.76
C VAL A 504 -49.10 12.50 -3.76
N ASP A 505 -49.90 13.35 -3.12
CA ASP A 505 -49.64 14.77 -2.90
C ASP A 505 -48.45 15.05 -1.97
N LYS A 506 -48.04 14.05 -1.18
CA LYS A 506 -46.79 14.07 -0.38
C LYS A 506 -45.59 13.46 -1.13
N LEU A 507 -45.79 12.86 -2.31
CA LEU A 507 -44.75 12.18 -3.09
C LEU A 507 -44.38 12.90 -4.41
N ALA A 508 -45.20 13.81 -4.92
CA ALA A 508 -44.90 14.66 -6.09
C ALA A 508 -45.67 15.99 -6.03
N PRO A 509 -45.13 17.15 -6.48
CA PRO A 509 -43.98 17.34 -7.38
C PRO A 509 -42.75 17.99 -6.69
N LYS A 510 -42.57 17.82 -5.38
CA LYS A 510 -41.34 18.22 -4.69
C LYS A 510 -40.69 17.00 -4.03
N ASN A 511 -39.74 16.42 -4.76
CA ASN A 511 -38.69 15.50 -4.32
C ASN A 511 -38.74 15.13 -2.83
N VAL A 512 -39.33 13.97 -2.51
CA VAL A 512 -38.83 13.22 -1.35
C VAL A 512 -37.54 12.55 -1.82
N SER A 513 -36.44 13.29 -1.72
CA SER A 513 -35.09 12.76 -1.91
C SER A 513 -34.51 12.30 -0.57
N TYR A 514 -33.43 11.51 -0.59
CA TYR A 514 -32.77 11.11 0.65
C TYR A 514 -32.34 12.34 1.48
N GLU A 515 -32.01 13.47 0.85
CA GLU A 515 -31.64 14.71 1.53
C GLU A 515 -32.75 15.26 2.42
N ALA A 516 -33.99 14.81 2.23
CA ALA A 516 -35.11 15.14 3.10
C ALA A 516 -35.11 14.32 4.40
N VAL A 517 -34.44 13.16 4.44
CA VAL A 517 -34.53 12.14 5.51
C VAL A 517 -33.19 11.94 6.25
N LEU A 518 -32.06 12.07 5.55
CA LEU A 518 -30.70 12.00 6.07
C LEU A 518 -29.92 13.25 5.69
N ALA A 519 -29.03 13.71 6.57
CA ALA A 519 -28.16 14.84 6.26
C ALA A 519 -27.24 14.50 5.07
N PRO A 520 -27.03 15.41 4.10
CA PRO A 520 -26.15 15.19 2.94
C PRO A 520 -24.74 14.71 3.32
N SER A 521 -24.20 15.20 4.44
CA SER A 521 -22.90 14.78 4.96
C SER A 521 -22.86 13.31 5.37
N HIS A 522 -23.95 12.73 5.89
CA HIS A 522 -23.98 11.32 6.26
C HIS A 522 -24.06 10.40 5.06
N VAL A 523 -24.70 10.82 3.98
CA VAL A 523 -24.70 10.06 2.74
C VAL A 523 -23.37 10.21 2.01
N GLN A 524 -22.76 11.39 2.03
CA GLN A 524 -21.38 11.57 1.60
C GLN A 524 -20.41 10.66 2.36
N THR A 525 -20.50 10.63 3.69
CA THR A 525 -19.69 9.75 4.53
C THR A 525 -20.01 8.28 4.32
N LEU A 526 -21.27 7.87 4.15
CA LEU A 526 -21.62 6.48 3.81
C LEU A 526 -21.10 6.07 2.43
N MET A 527 -21.08 6.98 1.45
CA MET A 527 -20.54 6.74 0.10
C MET A 527 -19.01 6.65 0.10
N GLU A 528 -18.32 7.57 0.78
CA GLU A 528 -16.87 7.55 0.98
C GLU A 528 -16.44 6.32 1.79
N LEU A 529 -17.20 6.01 2.85
CA LEU A 529 -16.98 4.84 3.66
C LEU A 529 -17.50 3.55 3.02
N SER A 530 -18.13 3.49 1.85
CA SER A 530 -18.49 2.18 1.25
C SER A 530 -17.70 1.86 -0.01
N GLY A 531 -16.78 2.75 -0.41
CA GLY A 531 -16.20 2.75 -1.75
C GLY A 531 -17.22 3.04 -2.85
N CYS A 532 -18.46 3.36 -2.47
CA CYS A 532 -19.55 3.72 -3.35
C CYS A 532 -19.53 5.21 -3.67
N GLN A 533 -18.44 5.68 -4.26
CA GLN A 533 -18.49 6.97 -4.92
C GLN A 533 -19.37 6.83 -6.17
N THR A 534 -20.25 7.80 -6.41
CA THR A 534 -20.77 8.07 -7.75
C THR A 534 -19.61 8.48 -8.65
N GLY A 535 -18.78 7.53 -9.05
CA GLY A 535 -17.50 7.75 -9.70
C GLY A 535 -16.48 8.44 -8.80
N GLN A 536 -15.20 8.11 -8.98
CA GLN A 536 -14.12 9.03 -8.65
C GLN A 536 -14.54 10.44 -9.06
N PHE A 537 -14.34 11.44 -8.19
CA PHE A 537 -14.72 12.82 -8.50
C PHE A 537 -14.24 13.16 -9.90
N LYS A 538 -15.18 13.52 -10.79
CA LYS A 538 -14.85 13.94 -12.15
C LYS A 538 -13.86 15.09 -12.02
N SER A 539 -12.59 14.85 -12.33
CA SER A 539 -11.66 15.96 -12.51
C SER A 539 -12.23 16.82 -13.62
N ALA A 540 -12.23 18.13 -13.40
CA ALA A 540 -12.58 19.07 -14.45
C ALA A 540 -11.53 19.09 -15.58
N CYS A 541 -10.47 18.28 -15.49
CA CYS A 541 -9.35 18.21 -16.43
C CYS A 541 -8.67 19.59 -16.61
N ASN A 542 -8.70 20.40 -15.54
CA ASN A 542 -8.28 21.80 -15.57
C ASN A 542 -6.76 21.97 -15.71
N ASP A 543 -5.97 20.99 -15.27
CA ASP A 543 -4.52 20.98 -15.51
C ASP A 543 -4.25 20.52 -16.96
N LEU A 544 -4.54 21.42 -17.89
CA LEU A 544 -4.31 21.17 -19.31
C LEU A 544 -2.83 20.95 -19.63
N CYS A 545 -1.92 21.51 -18.83
CA CYS A 545 -0.48 21.28 -19.01
C CYS A 545 -0.12 19.82 -18.77
N TYR A 546 -0.64 19.23 -17.70
CA TYR A 546 -0.48 17.81 -17.40
C TYR A 546 -1.28 16.94 -18.38
N HIS A 547 -2.60 17.13 -18.48
CA HIS A 547 -3.47 16.21 -19.25
C HIS A 547 -3.25 16.25 -20.77
N ASN A 548 -2.63 17.30 -21.33
CA ASN A 548 -2.22 17.29 -22.73
C ASN A 548 -0.97 16.44 -22.95
N LYS A 549 -0.08 16.36 -21.95
CA LYS A 549 1.24 15.73 -22.08
C LYS A 549 1.29 14.32 -21.52
N TYR A 550 0.54 14.04 -20.45
CA TYR A 550 0.62 12.83 -19.65
C TYR A 550 -0.75 12.19 -19.40
N ARG A 551 -0.78 10.85 -19.36
CA ARG A 551 -1.91 10.05 -18.89
C ARG A 551 -1.99 10.21 -17.38
N SER A 552 -3.20 10.33 -16.83
CA SER A 552 -3.36 10.15 -15.39
C SER A 552 -3.25 8.67 -15.04
N TYR A 553 -2.87 8.38 -13.79
CA TYR A 553 -2.68 7.00 -13.31
C TYR A 553 -3.96 6.17 -13.33
N ASP A 554 -5.13 6.82 -13.21
CA ASP A 554 -6.45 6.19 -13.23
C ASP A 554 -7.11 6.18 -14.62
N GLY A 555 -6.47 6.78 -15.63
CA GLY A 555 -6.99 6.91 -17.00
C GLY A 555 -7.97 8.07 -17.23
N GLN A 556 -8.31 8.85 -16.20
CA GLN A 556 -9.18 10.03 -16.32
C GLN A 556 -8.63 11.08 -17.31
N CYS A 557 -9.52 11.84 -17.93
CA CYS A 557 -9.16 12.92 -18.87
C CYS A 557 -8.45 12.46 -20.15
N ASN A 558 -8.43 11.16 -20.46
CA ASN A 558 -8.05 10.69 -21.80
C ASN A 558 -9.02 11.29 -22.84
N ASN A 559 -10.31 11.19 -22.59
CA ASN A 559 -11.35 11.87 -23.36
C ASN A 559 -11.81 13.14 -22.62
N PHE A 560 -11.69 14.32 -23.24
CA PHE A 560 -12.07 15.58 -22.59
C PHE A 560 -13.60 15.80 -22.51
N GLU A 561 -14.37 15.27 -23.46
CA GLU A 561 -15.84 15.35 -23.47
C GLU A 561 -16.45 14.35 -22.48
N HIS A 562 -15.84 13.17 -22.38
CA HIS A 562 -16.22 12.08 -21.50
C HIS A 562 -15.07 11.63 -20.59
N PRO A 563 -14.66 12.42 -19.59
CA PRO A 563 -13.47 12.15 -18.76
C PRO A 563 -13.46 10.83 -18.00
N MET A 564 -14.60 10.15 -17.88
CA MET A 564 -14.75 8.90 -17.12
C MET A 564 -14.70 7.63 -17.99
N TRP A 565 -14.66 7.76 -19.32
CA TRP A 565 -14.50 6.59 -20.18
C TRP A 565 -13.13 5.96 -20.00
N GLY A 566 -13.08 4.65 -19.86
CA GLY A 566 -11.84 3.89 -19.69
C GLY A 566 -11.15 4.03 -18.32
N VAL A 567 -11.74 4.77 -17.37
CA VAL A 567 -11.16 5.03 -16.04
C VAL A 567 -11.22 3.79 -15.15
N SER A 568 -10.24 3.64 -14.25
CA SER A 568 -10.23 2.57 -13.26
C SER A 568 -11.41 2.69 -12.28
N GLN A 569 -11.84 1.56 -11.72
CA GLN A 569 -12.98 1.45 -10.79
C GLN A 569 -14.33 1.87 -11.41
N MET A 570 -14.49 1.69 -12.73
CA MET A 570 -15.71 1.98 -13.48
C MET A 570 -16.45 0.70 -13.91
N PRO A 571 -17.77 0.78 -14.19
CA PRO A 571 -18.53 -0.35 -14.73
C PRO A 571 -17.93 -0.88 -16.03
N LEU A 572 -17.94 -2.20 -16.19
CA LEU A 572 -17.68 -2.83 -17.48
C LEU A 572 -18.79 -2.47 -18.48
N LEU A 573 -18.42 -2.10 -19.70
CA LEU A 573 -19.38 -1.78 -20.76
C LEU A 573 -20.24 -2.99 -21.12
N ARG A 574 -21.53 -2.79 -21.38
CA ARG A 574 -22.45 -3.84 -21.84
C ARG A 574 -22.62 -3.77 -23.36
N LEU A 575 -22.14 -4.78 -24.09
CA LEU A 575 -22.43 -4.94 -25.53
C LEU A 575 -23.89 -5.34 -25.76
N LEU A 576 -24.44 -6.12 -24.83
CA LEU A 576 -25.83 -6.57 -24.81
C LEU A 576 -26.41 -6.37 -23.41
N PRO A 577 -27.73 -6.11 -23.28
CA PRO A 577 -28.40 -6.09 -21.98
C PRO A 577 -28.16 -7.38 -21.18
N PRO A 578 -27.88 -7.30 -19.87
CA PRO A 578 -27.61 -8.50 -19.09
C PRO A 578 -28.87 -9.32 -18.82
N ILE A 579 -28.67 -10.62 -18.56
CA ILE A 579 -29.73 -11.55 -18.14
C ILE A 579 -29.55 -11.94 -16.67
N TYR A 580 -30.56 -11.63 -15.88
CA TYR A 580 -30.66 -12.04 -14.48
C TYR A 580 -32.04 -12.69 -14.26
N GLU A 581 -32.11 -13.72 -13.41
CA GLU A 581 -33.34 -14.49 -13.15
C GLU A 581 -34.50 -13.63 -12.66
N ASN A 582 -34.19 -12.61 -11.85
CA ASN A 582 -35.13 -11.62 -11.35
C ASN A 582 -35.13 -10.32 -12.16
N GLY A 583 -34.37 -10.25 -13.26
CA GLY A 583 -34.20 -9.05 -14.08
C GLY A 583 -33.22 -8.00 -13.52
N PHE A 584 -32.67 -8.20 -12.33
CA PHE A 584 -31.83 -7.20 -11.65
C PHE A 584 -30.44 -7.71 -11.30
N SER A 585 -30.35 -8.80 -10.54
CA SER A 585 -29.11 -9.18 -9.87
C SER A 585 -28.98 -10.66 -9.53
N THR A 586 -30.05 -11.45 -9.60
CA THR A 586 -29.99 -12.90 -9.33
C THR A 586 -29.39 -13.63 -10.55
N PRO A 587 -28.21 -14.26 -10.42
CA PRO A 587 -27.56 -14.95 -11.53
C PRO A 587 -28.43 -16.03 -12.16
N VAL A 588 -28.18 -16.33 -13.43
CA VAL A 588 -28.79 -17.46 -14.11
C VAL A 588 -28.29 -18.79 -13.53
N GLY A 589 -29.21 -19.67 -13.15
CA GLY A 589 -28.92 -20.95 -12.48
C GLY A 589 -28.91 -20.85 -10.95
N TRP A 590 -29.44 -19.77 -10.39
CA TRP A 590 -29.58 -19.58 -8.95
C TRP A 590 -30.73 -20.40 -8.37
N GLU A 591 -31.91 -20.32 -9.00
CA GLU A 591 -33.09 -21.08 -8.61
C GLU A 591 -33.01 -22.54 -9.10
N LYS A 592 -32.97 -23.48 -8.14
CA LYS A 592 -32.88 -24.92 -8.43
C LYS A 592 -34.13 -25.37 -9.21
N GLY A 593 -33.92 -25.98 -10.38
CA GLY A 593 -34.99 -26.54 -11.22
C GLY A 593 -35.62 -25.57 -12.22
N ARG A 594 -35.21 -24.29 -12.24
CA ARG A 594 -35.66 -23.33 -13.25
C ARG A 594 -35.20 -23.76 -14.65
N LEU A 595 -36.13 -23.69 -15.60
CA LEU A 595 -35.89 -24.07 -17.00
C LEU A 595 -35.60 -22.84 -17.86
N TYR A 596 -34.69 -23.02 -18.80
CA TYR A 596 -34.22 -22.08 -19.80
C TYR A 596 -34.34 -22.76 -21.15
N TYR A 597 -35.18 -22.22 -22.04
CA TYR A 597 -35.49 -22.87 -23.32
C TYR A 597 -35.97 -24.34 -23.16
N GLY A 598 -36.73 -24.61 -22.09
CA GLY A 598 -37.26 -25.95 -21.79
C GLY A 598 -36.31 -26.89 -21.03
N TYR A 599 -35.08 -26.47 -20.74
CA TYR A 599 -34.06 -27.30 -20.07
C TYR A 599 -33.43 -26.60 -18.85
N PRO A 600 -33.04 -27.32 -17.80
CA PRO A 600 -32.28 -26.71 -16.71
C PRO A 600 -30.91 -26.24 -17.19
N LYS A 601 -30.35 -25.20 -16.56
CA LYS A 601 -28.94 -24.85 -16.78
C LYS A 601 -28.05 -25.97 -16.22
N PRO A 602 -27.05 -26.46 -16.97
CA PRO A 602 -26.19 -27.52 -16.47
C PRO A 602 -25.34 -27.04 -15.31
N ASN A 603 -25.00 -27.97 -14.42
CA ASN A 603 -23.99 -27.74 -13.41
C ASN A 603 -22.64 -27.43 -14.11
N PRO A 604 -21.98 -26.29 -13.81
CA PRO A 604 -20.70 -25.95 -14.41
C PRO A 604 -19.63 -27.03 -14.29
N ARG A 605 -19.63 -27.82 -13.20
CA ARG A 605 -18.68 -28.91 -12.98
C ARG A 605 -18.91 -30.08 -13.93
N ASP A 606 -20.17 -30.39 -14.23
CA ASP A 606 -20.49 -31.43 -15.21
C ASP A 606 -20.05 -31.00 -16.61
N VAL A 607 -20.26 -29.73 -16.97
CA VAL A 607 -19.73 -29.16 -18.21
C VAL A 607 -18.21 -29.26 -18.26
N SER A 608 -17.53 -28.88 -17.17
CA SER A 608 -16.08 -28.98 -17.07
C SER A 608 -15.59 -30.41 -17.33
N ARG A 609 -16.12 -31.40 -16.61
CA ARG A 609 -15.63 -32.79 -16.68
C ARG A 609 -15.99 -33.51 -17.97
N ILE A 610 -17.18 -33.27 -18.52
CA ILE A 610 -17.67 -34.02 -19.69
C ILE A 610 -17.13 -33.41 -21.00
N LEU A 611 -17.05 -32.08 -21.07
CA LEU A 611 -16.75 -31.35 -22.29
C LEU A 611 -15.37 -30.71 -22.30
N VAL A 612 -14.95 -30.07 -21.19
CA VAL A 612 -13.82 -29.12 -21.20
C VAL A 612 -12.49 -29.75 -20.79
N ALA A 613 -12.50 -30.59 -19.76
CA ALA A 613 -11.30 -31.21 -19.20
C ALA A 613 -10.68 -32.24 -20.17
N THR A 614 -9.35 -32.27 -20.23
CA THR A 614 -8.61 -33.27 -21.02
C THR A 614 -7.31 -33.68 -20.36
N GLU A 615 -6.96 -34.95 -20.52
CA GLU A 615 -5.65 -35.53 -20.18
C GLU A 615 -4.66 -35.43 -21.33
N SER A 616 -5.15 -35.30 -22.56
CA SER A 616 -4.33 -35.27 -23.77
C SER A 616 -4.06 -33.84 -24.20
N ILE A 617 -2.79 -33.55 -24.51
CA ILE A 617 -2.35 -32.22 -24.94
C ILE A 617 -1.56 -32.34 -26.23
N THR A 618 -2.10 -31.76 -27.30
CA THR A 618 -1.40 -31.60 -28.57
C THR A 618 -0.60 -30.29 -28.57
N PRO A 619 0.72 -30.34 -28.79
CA PRO A 619 1.54 -29.13 -28.93
C PRO A 619 1.27 -28.45 -30.28
N HIS A 620 1.30 -27.12 -30.30
CA HIS A 620 1.25 -26.34 -31.52
C HIS A 620 2.56 -26.50 -32.28
N SER A 621 2.47 -26.71 -33.59
CA SER A 621 3.64 -26.94 -34.46
C SER A 621 4.48 -25.69 -34.76
N TYR A 622 4.02 -24.50 -34.39
CA TYR A 622 4.55 -23.24 -34.91
C TYR A 622 4.47 -22.06 -33.95
N LEU A 623 3.50 -22.02 -33.03
CA LEU A 623 3.44 -20.97 -32.01
C LEU A 623 4.11 -21.42 -30.72
N SER A 624 4.79 -20.50 -30.05
CA SER A 624 5.44 -20.73 -28.76
C SER A 624 4.50 -20.44 -27.59
N ALA A 625 4.82 -20.97 -26.42
CA ALA A 625 4.09 -20.70 -25.18
C ALA A 625 4.05 -19.20 -24.81
N MET A 626 4.95 -18.38 -25.38
CA MET A 626 4.95 -16.93 -25.23
C MET A 626 3.64 -16.29 -25.70
N VAL A 627 2.93 -16.87 -26.67
CA VAL A 627 1.64 -16.34 -27.12
C VAL A 627 0.62 -16.32 -25.97
N MET A 628 0.52 -17.41 -25.21
CA MET A 628 -0.35 -17.47 -24.03
C MET A 628 0.12 -16.49 -22.96
N GLN A 629 1.42 -16.48 -22.66
CA GLN A 629 1.96 -15.63 -21.60
C GLN A 629 1.77 -14.15 -21.88
N TRP A 630 1.97 -13.73 -23.13
CA TRP A 630 1.73 -12.36 -23.57
C TRP A 630 0.25 -12.01 -23.48
N GLY A 631 -0.65 -12.92 -23.90
CA GLY A 631 -2.08 -12.73 -23.73
C GLY A 631 -2.49 -12.47 -22.28
N GLN A 632 -1.98 -13.26 -21.33
CA GLN A 632 -2.21 -13.04 -19.89
C GLN A 632 -1.64 -11.70 -19.41
N PHE A 633 -0.41 -11.37 -19.82
CA PHE A 633 0.24 -10.12 -19.42
C PHE A 633 -0.53 -8.88 -19.91
N ILE A 634 -1.12 -8.95 -21.10
CA ILE A 634 -1.99 -7.89 -21.65
C ILE A 634 -3.38 -7.87 -21.02
N ASP A 635 -3.98 -9.03 -20.72
CA ASP A 635 -5.25 -9.07 -19.98
C ASP A 635 -5.13 -8.30 -18.66
N HIS A 636 -3.99 -8.43 -17.99
CA HIS A 636 -3.74 -7.79 -16.72
C HIS A 636 -3.50 -6.27 -16.80
N ASP A 637 -3.31 -5.73 -18.00
CA ASP A 637 -3.29 -4.29 -18.28
C ASP A 637 -4.69 -3.73 -18.58
N LEU A 638 -5.64 -4.61 -18.94
CA LEU A 638 -6.96 -4.22 -19.42
C LEU A 638 -8.08 -4.50 -18.42
N THR A 639 -8.04 -5.67 -17.78
CA THR A 639 -9.17 -6.18 -17.01
C THR A 639 -8.78 -6.72 -15.64
N HIS A 640 -9.47 -6.24 -14.62
CA HIS A 640 -9.46 -6.80 -13.28
C HIS A 640 -10.82 -6.57 -12.63
N THR A 641 -11.61 -7.63 -12.45
CA THR A 641 -12.93 -7.49 -11.81
C THR A 641 -12.79 -7.51 -10.30
N ALA A 642 -13.42 -6.55 -9.61
CA ALA A 642 -13.47 -6.54 -8.15
C ALA A 642 -14.07 -7.83 -7.58
N THR A 643 -13.44 -8.39 -6.55
CA THR A 643 -14.05 -9.46 -5.74
C THR A 643 -15.14 -8.91 -4.84
N ALA A 644 -16.01 -9.78 -4.29
CA ALA A 644 -16.89 -9.37 -3.20
C ALA A 644 -16.07 -8.88 -1.99
N LEU A 645 -16.61 -7.91 -1.27
CA LEU A 645 -15.97 -7.31 -0.08
C LEU A 645 -15.90 -8.27 1.12
N SER A 646 -16.73 -9.31 1.11
CA SER A 646 -16.82 -10.30 2.19
C SER A 646 -17.04 -11.69 1.60
N ARG A 647 -16.46 -12.69 2.25
CA ARG A 647 -16.75 -14.12 2.01
C ARG A 647 -17.95 -14.62 2.82
N GLN A 648 -18.55 -13.75 3.61
CA GLN A 648 -19.65 -14.06 4.51
C GLN A 648 -20.92 -13.37 4.01
N SER A 649 -21.98 -14.16 3.87
CA SER A 649 -23.32 -13.67 3.61
C SER A 649 -23.80 -12.83 4.79
N TYR A 650 -24.16 -11.58 4.53
CA TYR A 650 -24.60 -10.67 5.58
C TYR A 650 -25.92 -11.12 6.24
N SER A 651 -26.87 -11.59 5.44
CA SER A 651 -28.22 -11.95 5.90
C SER A 651 -28.25 -13.19 6.80
N SER A 652 -27.34 -14.13 6.56
CA SER A 652 -27.32 -15.44 7.22
C SER A 652 -26.07 -15.67 8.09
N GLY A 653 -25.03 -14.87 7.93
CA GLY A 653 -23.70 -15.12 8.51
C GLY A 653 -22.95 -16.31 7.88
N ALA A 654 -23.52 -16.95 6.85
CA ALA A 654 -22.93 -18.11 6.20
C ALA A 654 -21.64 -17.73 5.47
N ILE A 655 -20.57 -18.52 5.64
CA ILE A 655 -19.29 -18.32 4.95
C ILE A 655 -19.27 -19.18 3.70
N CYS A 656 -18.86 -18.64 2.55
CA CYS A 656 -18.94 -19.34 1.27
C CYS A 656 -18.18 -20.68 1.24
N ASN A 657 -17.09 -20.84 1.99
CA ASN A 657 -16.38 -22.13 2.07
C ASN A 657 -17.07 -23.19 2.96
N LYS A 658 -18.15 -22.82 3.67
CA LYS A 658 -18.87 -23.68 4.64
C LYS A 658 -20.34 -23.90 4.31
N THR A 659 -20.85 -23.31 3.24
CA THR A 659 -22.23 -23.48 2.77
C THR A 659 -22.22 -24.02 1.35
N CYS A 660 -23.27 -24.73 0.94
CA CYS A 660 -23.53 -25.01 -0.49
C CYS A 660 -24.86 -24.40 -0.94
N GLU A 661 -25.50 -23.60 -0.08
CA GLU A 661 -26.68 -22.84 -0.46
C GLU A 661 -26.27 -21.56 -1.18
N ASN A 662 -27.09 -21.18 -2.17
CA ASN A 662 -26.95 -19.92 -2.88
C ASN A 662 -27.42 -18.78 -1.97
N LEU A 663 -26.46 -18.02 -1.43
CA LEU A 663 -26.67 -16.96 -0.45
C LEU A 663 -25.71 -15.83 -0.79
N ASP A 664 -26.18 -14.65 -1.17
CA ASP A 664 -25.26 -13.57 -1.56
C ASP A 664 -24.23 -13.26 -0.45
N PRO A 665 -22.91 -13.21 -0.74
CA PRO A 665 -22.26 -13.27 -2.07
C PRO A 665 -21.81 -14.68 -2.54
N CYS A 666 -22.18 -15.74 -1.84
CA CYS A 666 -21.89 -17.14 -2.16
C CYS A 666 -22.80 -17.68 -3.28
N PHE A 667 -22.18 -18.19 -4.35
CA PHE A 667 -22.87 -18.83 -5.47
C PHE A 667 -22.16 -20.15 -5.84
N ASN A 668 -22.06 -21.03 -4.85
CA ASN A 668 -21.25 -22.24 -4.88
C ASN A 668 -21.77 -23.29 -5.86
N ILE A 669 -20.87 -24.16 -6.31
CA ILE A 669 -21.16 -25.17 -7.33
C ILE A 669 -21.30 -26.53 -6.64
N PRO A 670 -22.51 -27.10 -6.55
CA PRO A 670 -22.70 -28.40 -5.91
C PRO A 670 -21.96 -29.49 -6.67
N LEU A 671 -21.36 -30.44 -5.95
CA LEU A 671 -20.67 -31.58 -6.55
C LEU A 671 -21.60 -32.80 -6.63
N SER A 672 -21.55 -33.53 -7.74
CA SER A 672 -22.24 -34.81 -7.87
C SER A 672 -21.61 -35.85 -6.93
N PRO A 673 -22.37 -36.81 -6.35
CA PRO A 673 -21.79 -37.90 -5.56
C PRO A 673 -20.74 -38.74 -6.31
N SER A 674 -20.78 -38.73 -7.64
CA SER A 674 -19.80 -39.40 -8.51
C SER A 674 -18.52 -38.58 -8.75
N ASP A 675 -18.45 -37.34 -8.27
CA ASP A 675 -17.27 -36.50 -8.40
C ASP A 675 -16.17 -36.91 -7.43
N PRO A 676 -14.92 -37.10 -7.89
CA PRO A 676 -13.80 -37.39 -7.00
C PRO A 676 -13.65 -36.35 -5.87
N LYS A 677 -13.95 -35.07 -6.13
CA LYS A 677 -13.89 -33.99 -5.14
C LYS A 677 -15.01 -34.11 -4.09
N HIS A 678 -16.13 -34.75 -4.42
CA HIS A 678 -17.29 -34.91 -3.53
C HIS A 678 -16.96 -35.69 -2.25
N GLN A 679 -16.00 -36.63 -2.32
CA GLN A 679 -15.60 -37.42 -1.16
C GLN A 679 -15.09 -36.57 0.01
N LYS A 680 -14.51 -35.41 -0.31
CA LYS A 680 -13.92 -34.50 0.67
C LYS A 680 -14.77 -33.24 0.89
N TYR A 681 -15.49 -32.78 -0.15
CA TYR A 681 -16.27 -31.53 -0.10
C TYR A 681 -17.59 -31.64 -0.87
N PRO A 682 -18.72 -31.15 -0.34
CA PRO A 682 -20.03 -31.23 -1.01
C PRO A 682 -20.20 -30.23 -2.18
N CYS A 683 -19.39 -29.18 -2.26
CA CYS A 683 -19.44 -28.18 -3.33
C CYS A 683 -18.06 -27.52 -3.55
N ILE A 684 -17.87 -26.89 -4.71
CA ILE A 684 -16.76 -25.97 -4.99
C ILE A 684 -17.19 -24.56 -4.60
N GLU A 685 -16.38 -23.87 -3.80
CA GLU A 685 -16.64 -22.50 -3.39
C GLU A 685 -16.57 -21.52 -4.57
N PHE A 686 -17.46 -20.53 -4.56
CA PHE A 686 -17.49 -19.44 -5.52
C PHE A 686 -18.11 -18.19 -4.90
N GLU A 687 -17.36 -17.10 -4.98
CA GLU A 687 -17.77 -15.77 -4.53
C GLU A 687 -18.13 -14.92 -5.75
N ARG A 688 -19.30 -14.28 -5.69
CA ARG A 688 -19.75 -13.32 -6.70
C ARG A 688 -18.81 -12.12 -6.78
N SER A 689 -18.74 -11.52 -7.96
CA SER A 689 -17.94 -10.31 -8.18
C SER A 689 -18.58 -9.13 -7.44
N GLY A 690 -17.76 -8.19 -6.99
CA GLY A 690 -18.22 -6.92 -6.44
C GLY A 690 -19.07 -6.17 -7.46
N ALA A 691 -20.21 -5.63 -7.01
CA ALA A 691 -21.05 -4.78 -7.84
C ALA A 691 -20.67 -3.31 -7.71
N VAL A 692 -20.76 -2.61 -8.84
CA VAL A 692 -20.80 -1.14 -8.90
C VAL A 692 -21.93 -0.66 -8.01
N CYS A 693 -21.65 0.38 -7.24
CA CYS A 693 -22.62 0.90 -6.30
C CYS A 693 -23.84 1.51 -7.00
N GLY A 694 -25.01 1.19 -6.46
CA GLY A 694 -26.29 1.57 -7.07
C GLY A 694 -26.73 0.73 -8.25
N SER A 695 -25.98 -0.31 -8.60
CA SER A 695 -26.36 -1.30 -9.61
C SER A 695 -26.95 -2.55 -8.95
N GLY A 696 -27.93 -3.18 -9.59
CA GLY A 696 -28.53 -4.42 -9.09
C GLY A 696 -29.50 -4.22 -7.92
N GLU A 697 -29.93 -2.97 -7.71
CA GLU A 697 -30.78 -2.53 -6.62
C GLU A 697 -31.87 -1.58 -7.13
N THR A 698 -33.01 -1.56 -6.43
CA THR A 698 -34.00 -0.49 -6.55
C THR A 698 -33.59 0.67 -5.64
N SER A 699 -32.48 1.33 -5.97
CA SER A 699 -31.93 2.35 -5.08
C SER A 699 -32.69 3.68 -5.19
N LEU A 700 -33.31 4.07 -4.08
CA LEU A 700 -33.89 5.39 -3.89
C LEU A 700 -32.82 6.50 -3.84
N ILE A 701 -31.55 6.17 -3.57
CA ILE A 701 -30.42 7.12 -3.50
C ILE A 701 -29.99 7.55 -4.92
N PHE A 702 -29.89 6.62 -5.86
CA PHE A 702 -29.48 6.94 -7.23
C PHE A 702 -30.66 7.36 -8.14
N GLN A 703 -31.89 7.40 -7.58
CA GLN A 703 -33.13 7.72 -8.29
C GLN A 703 -33.34 6.90 -9.57
N ARG A 704 -32.77 5.69 -9.62
CA ARG A 704 -32.78 4.83 -10.81
C ARG A 704 -32.86 3.37 -10.39
N VAL A 705 -33.57 2.59 -11.20
CA VAL A 705 -33.59 1.14 -11.13
C VAL A 705 -32.67 0.64 -12.24
N THR A 706 -31.58 -0.03 -11.89
CA THR A 706 -30.65 -0.58 -12.88
C THR A 706 -30.23 -2.00 -12.49
N TYR A 707 -29.90 -2.81 -13.49
CA TYR A 707 -29.33 -4.14 -13.28
C TYR A 707 -27.95 -4.06 -12.61
N ARG A 708 -27.45 -5.20 -12.10
CA ARG A 708 -26.14 -5.33 -11.45
C ARG A 708 -25.05 -5.21 -12.49
N ASP A 709 -24.10 -4.32 -12.26
CA ASP A 709 -22.90 -4.17 -13.05
C ASP A 709 -21.67 -4.49 -12.22
N GLN A 710 -20.69 -5.12 -12.86
CA GLN A 710 -19.39 -5.39 -12.29
C GLN A 710 -18.42 -4.30 -12.72
N MET A 711 -17.46 -3.99 -11.87
CA MET A 711 -16.47 -2.95 -12.12
C MET A 711 -15.15 -3.53 -12.61
N ASN A 712 -14.50 -2.79 -13.52
CA ASN A 712 -13.08 -2.95 -13.80
C ASN A 712 -12.31 -2.07 -12.81
N ILE A 713 -11.44 -2.64 -11.98
CA ILE A 713 -10.69 -1.87 -10.96
C ILE A 713 -9.38 -1.28 -11.49
N ILE A 714 -9.02 -1.60 -12.73
CA ILE A 714 -7.85 -1.05 -13.44
C ILE A 714 -8.29 -0.23 -14.65
N THR A 715 -7.37 0.54 -15.22
CA THR A 715 -7.66 1.34 -16.43
C THR A 715 -8.05 0.42 -17.58
N SER A 716 -8.82 0.94 -18.54
CA SER A 716 -9.16 0.17 -19.75
C SER A 716 -8.09 0.29 -20.83
N TYR A 717 -7.15 1.23 -20.70
CA TYR A 717 -6.17 1.53 -21.74
C TYR A 717 -5.02 0.53 -21.73
N LEU A 718 -4.38 0.34 -22.89
CA LEU A 718 -3.10 -0.37 -22.96
C LEU A 718 -1.97 0.61 -22.62
N ASP A 719 -1.88 0.96 -21.36
CA ASP A 719 -1.00 2.01 -20.84
C ASP A 719 0.15 1.48 -19.97
N GLY A 720 0.20 0.17 -19.69
CA GLY A 720 1.21 -0.42 -18.82
C GLY A 720 0.84 -0.36 -17.34
N SER A 721 -0.42 -0.15 -16.98
CA SER A 721 -0.95 -0.15 -15.62
C SER A 721 -0.57 -1.40 -14.81
N MET A 722 -0.37 -2.56 -15.45
CA MET A 722 0.12 -3.77 -14.78
C MET A 722 1.56 -3.65 -14.24
N ILE A 723 2.31 -2.63 -14.68
CA ILE A 723 3.64 -2.28 -14.18
C ILE A 723 3.60 -1.02 -13.32
N TYR A 724 2.79 -0.02 -13.71
CA TYR A 724 2.79 1.30 -13.10
C TYR A 724 1.70 1.54 -12.04
N GLY A 725 0.73 0.63 -11.93
CA GLY A 725 -0.47 0.79 -11.09
C GLY A 725 -1.59 1.53 -11.83
N SER A 726 -2.81 1.43 -11.31
CA SER A 726 -4.01 2.12 -11.81
C SER A 726 -4.50 3.25 -10.90
N THR A 727 -3.66 3.63 -9.93
CA THR A 727 -3.90 4.72 -8.98
C THR A 727 -2.58 5.42 -8.67
N GLU A 728 -2.66 6.70 -8.30
CA GLU A 728 -1.48 7.47 -7.91
C GLU A 728 -0.72 6.84 -6.72
N VAL A 729 -1.46 6.30 -5.74
CA VAL A 729 -0.87 5.65 -4.56
C VAL A 729 -0.02 4.45 -4.96
N GLN A 730 -0.56 3.55 -5.79
CA GLN A 730 0.18 2.39 -6.28
C GLN A 730 1.41 2.82 -7.09
N ALA A 731 1.26 3.81 -7.97
CA ALA A 731 2.35 4.31 -8.78
C ALA A 731 3.49 4.88 -7.93
N LEU A 732 3.17 5.68 -6.91
CA LEU A 732 4.17 6.23 -5.99
C LEU A 732 4.86 5.13 -5.15
N GLU A 733 4.14 4.09 -4.76
CA GLU A 733 4.72 2.94 -4.07
C GLU A 733 5.64 2.10 -4.95
N LEU A 734 5.49 2.13 -6.27
CA LEU A 734 6.32 1.37 -7.22
C LEU A 734 7.57 2.14 -7.67
N ARG A 735 7.60 3.46 -7.47
CA ARG A 735 8.68 4.34 -7.91
C ARG A 735 9.83 4.42 -6.91
N ASP A 736 11.04 4.58 -7.44
CA ASP A 736 12.17 5.03 -6.64
C ASP A 736 12.11 6.55 -6.48
N LEU A 737 11.52 6.98 -5.36
CA LEU A 737 11.41 8.41 -5.01
C LEU A 737 12.66 8.94 -4.29
N PHE A 738 13.67 8.11 -4.03
CA PHE A 738 14.91 8.56 -3.38
C PHE A 738 15.85 9.26 -4.36
N GLY A 739 15.90 8.79 -5.60
CA GLY A 739 16.67 9.42 -6.68
C GLY A 739 15.77 10.21 -7.63
N ASP A 740 16.25 11.37 -8.11
CA ASP A 740 15.55 12.16 -9.13
C ASP A 740 15.83 11.62 -10.54
N HIS A 741 15.70 10.31 -10.73
CA HIS A 741 16.12 9.59 -11.94
C HIS A 741 14.96 8.92 -12.69
N GLY A 742 13.74 9.01 -12.15
CA GLY A 742 12.54 8.44 -12.77
C GLY A 742 12.53 6.92 -12.87
N LEU A 743 13.15 6.21 -11.91
CA LEU A 743 13.24 4.74 -11.89
C LEU A 743 12.06 4.10 -11.14
N LEU A 744 11.79 2.83 -11.43
CA LEU A 744 11.02 1.93 -10.57
C LEU A 744 11.91 1.33 -9.49
N ARG A 745 11.38 1.21 -8.27
CA ARG A 745 12.13 0.67 -7.13
C ARG A 745 12.30 -0.85 -7.22
N PHE A 746 13.33 -1.35 -6.56
CA PHE A 746 13.59 -2.77 -6.40
C PHE A 746 14.32 -3.03 -5.08
N ASP A 747 14.18 -4.23 -4.52
CA ASP A 747 14.78 -4.55 -3.22
C ASP A 747 16.02 -5.45 -3.34
N ILE A 748 16.05 -6.33 -4.35
CA ILE A 748 17.15 -7.28 -4.58
C ILE A 748 17.54 -7.34 -6.06
N VAL A 749 18.73 -7.86 -6.32
CA VAL A 749 19.27 -8.06 -7.68
C VAL A 749 19.62 -9.53 -7.90
N SER A 750 19.61 -9.94 -9.16
CA SER A 750 20.11 -11.24 -9.62
C SER A 750 21.63 -11.36 -9.47
N THR A 751 22.15 -12.57 -9.72
CA THR A 751 23.59 -12.82 -9.86
C THR A 751 24.22 -11.97 -10.97
N GLY A 752 23.45 -11.66 -12.02
CA GLY A 752 23.82 -10.74 -13.10
C GLY A 752 23.68 -9.25 -12.75
N GLN A 753 23.45 -8.89 -11.49
CA GLN A 753 23.26 -7.51 -11.00
C GLN A 753 22.05 -6.79 -11.62
N LYS A 754 21.04 -7.54 -12.08
CA LYS A 754 19.79 -6.97 -12.63
C LYS A 754 18.66 -7.02 -11.59
N PRO A 755 17.82 -5.99 -11.48
CA PRO A 755 16.82 -5.91 -10.42
C PRO A 755 15.73 -6.97 -10.55
N TYR A 756 15.20 -7.43 -9.40
CA TYR A 756 13.89 -8.08 -9.32
C TYR A 756 12.83 -7.06 -8.93
N LEU A 757 11.56 -7.46 -9.00
CA LEU A 757 10.46 -6.69 -8.41
C LEU A 757 10.71 -6.46 -6.90
N PRO A 758 10.23 -5.33 -6.33
CA PRO A 758 10.26 -5.12 -4.88
C PRO A 758 9.34 -6.13 -4.17
N PHE A 759 9.53 -6.34 -2.87
CA PHE A 759 8.64 -7.17 -2.06
C PHE A 759 7.46 -6.38 -1.52
N GLU A 760 6.33 -7.07 -1.46
CA GLU A 760 5.11 -6.56 -0.85
C GLU A 760 5.22 -6.51 0.68
N ARG A 761 4.72 -5.43 1.29
CA ARG A 761 4.84 -5.17 2.72
C ARG A 761 3.65 -5.73 3.51
N ASP A 762 2.44 -5.60 2.97
CA ASP A 762 1.19 -5.70 3.74
C ASP A 762 0.08 -6.57 3.07
N SER A 763 0.43 -7.48 2.16
CA SER A 763 -0.57 -8.21 1.34
C SER A 763 -1.29 -9.37 2.04
N ASP A 764 -2.60 -9.48 1.72
CA ASP A 764 -3.48 -10.63 2.00
C ASP A 764 -3.20 -11.87 1.11
N MET A 765 -2.47 -11.71 0.00
CA MET A 765 -1.99 -12.81 -0.84
C MET A 765 -0.89 -13.61 -0.13
N ASP A 766 -1.14 -14.89 0.08
CA ASP A 766 -0.33 -15.76 0.94
C ASP A 766 0.75 -16.54 0.17
N CYS A 767 1.76 -15.88 -0.41
CA CYS A 767 2.94 -16.59 -0.96
C CYS A 767 3.73 -17.40 0.10
N LYS A 768 3.28 -17.46 1.37
CA LYS A 768 4.04 -17.97 2.52
C LYS A 768 3.60 -19.36 3.02
N ARG A 769 2.72 -20.10 2.32
CA ARG A 769 2.20 -21.36 2.88
C ARG A 769 3.16 -22.55 2.81
N ASN A 770 3.34 -23.20 3.97
CA ASN A 770 3.82 -24.55 4.37
C ASN A 770 4.79 -25.39 3.52
N PHE A 771 4.93 -25.21 2.21
CA PHE A 771 5.84 -25.99 1.35
C PHE A 771 7.25 -25.40 1.27
N SER A 772 7.42 -24.17 1.77
CA SER A 772 8.68 -23.41 1.76
C SER A 772 9.14 -23.08 3.18
N GLN A 773 8.92 -24.00 4.13
CA GLN A 773 9.38 -23.86 5.53
C GLN A 773 10.89 -23.58 5.63
N GLU A 774 11.66 -23.95 4.61
CA GLU A 774 13.10 -23.70 4.53
C GLU A 774 13.47 -22.31 3.99
N ASN A 775 12.58 -21.60 3.27
CA ASN A 775 12.86 -20.29 2.65
C ASN A 775 11.58 -19.45 2.43
N PRO A 776 10.99 -18.82 3.47
CA PRO A 776 9.78 -18.01 3.32
C PRO A 776 10.07 -16.70 2.57
N ILE A 777 9.56 -16.59 1.34
CA ILE A 777 9.70 -15.40 0.48
C ILE A 777 8.34 -14.71 0.35
N ARG A 778 8.32 -13.37 0.46
CA ARG A 778 7.10 -12.56 0.26
C ARG A 778 6.74 -12.50 -1.22
N CYS A 779 5.47 -12.26 -1.52
CA CYS A 779 5.07 -11.92 -2.88
C CYS A 779 5.81 -10.68 -3.37
N PHE A 780 6.07 -10.61 -4.68
CA PHE A 780 6.55 -9.41 -5.33
C PHE A 780 5.44 -8.37 -5.46
N LEU A 781 5.79 -7.09 -5.36
CA LEU A 781 4.91 -5.97 -5.63
C LEU A 781 5.09 -5.52 -7.10
N ALA A 782 3.96 -5.28 -7.79
CA ALA A 782 3.89 -4.77 -9.15
C ALA A 782 2.63 -3.88 -9.30
N GLY A 783 2.44 -3.28 -10.48
CA GLY A 783 1.26 -2.48 -10.80
C GLY A 783 -0.07 -3.26 -10.77
N ASP A 784 -0.02 -4.57 -11.07
CA ASP A 784 -1.15 -5.49 -10.93
C ASP A 784 -0.89 -6.52 -9.82
N LEU A 785 -1.90 -6.70 -8.97
CA LEU A 785 -1.87 -7.61 -7.81
C LEU A 785 -1.59 -9.07 -8.21
N ARG A 786 -1.99 -9.49 -9.42
CA ARG A 786 -1.86 -10.88 -9.88
C ARG A 786 -0.48 -11.18 -10.45
N ALA A 787 0.50 -10.29 -10.37
CA ALA A 787 1.85 -10.53 -10.89
C ALA A 787 2.54 -11.80 -10.35
N ASN A 788 2.11 -12.28 -9.17
CA ASN A 788 2.60 -13.51 -8.55
C ASN A 788 1.76 -14.75 -8.87
N GLU A 789 0.69 -14.63 -9.65
CA GLU A 789 -0.25 -15.72 -9.92
C GLU A 789 0.49 -16.96 -10.39
N GLN A 790 1.42 -16.83 -11.34
CA GLN A 790 2.34 -17.89 -11.75
C GLN A 790 3.72 -17.35 -12.17
N LEU A 791 4.75 -18.20 -12.07
CA LEU A 791 6.16 -17.80 -12.21
C LEU A 791 6.55 -17.17 -13.56
N GLY A 792 6.00 -17.62 -14.67
CA GLY A 792 6.18 -17.02 -16.00
C GLY A 792 5.64 -15.60 -16.08
N LEU A 793 4.51 -15.31 -15.42
CA LEU A 793 3.96 -13.96 -15.32
C LEU A 793 4.88 -13.07 -14.49
N THR A 794 5.33 -13.54 -13.32
CA THR A 794 6.30 -12.82 -12.48
C THR A 794 7.60 -12.51 -13.23
N ALA A 795 8.08 -13.45 -14.04
CA ALA A 795 9.25 -13.25 -14.91
C ALA A 795 9.02 -12.13 -15.93
N MET A 796 7.83 -12.05 -16.54
CA MET A 796 7.47 -10.96 -17.45
C MET A 796 7.41 -9.60 -16.74
N HIS A 797 6.72 -9.49 -15.60
CA HIS A 797 6.72 -8.24 -14.81
C HIS A 797 8.15 -7.81 -14.43
N THR A 798 9.02 -8.76 -14.07
CA THR A 798 10.43 -8.47 -13.76
C THR A 798 11.19 -7.96 -14.98
N LEU A 799 11.03 -8.58 -16.16
CA LEU A 799 11.66 -8.12 -17.40
C LEU A 799 11.27 -6.68 -17.74
N PHE A 800 10.01 -6.32 -17.52
CA PHE A 800 9.52 -5.00 -17.88
C PHE A 800 9.84 -3.92 -16.86
N LEU A 801 9.97 -4.25 -15.58
CA LEU A 801 10.62 -3.37 -14.61
C LEU A 801 12.06 -3.08 -15.03
N ARG A 802 12.82 -4.12 -15.44
CA ARG A 802 14.20 -3.96 -15.93
C ARG A 802 14.25 -3.06 -17.17
N GLU A 803 13.33 -3.25 -18.11
CA GLU A 803 13.27 -2.45 -19.34
C GLU A 803 12.96 -0.98 -19.06
N HIS A 804 12.01 -0.68 -18.17
CA HIS A 804 11.75 0.68 -17.72
C HIS A 804 13.02 1.32 -17.17
N ASN A 805 13.67 0.67 -16.20
CA ASN A 805 14.87 1.21 -15.57
C ASN A 805 16.03 1.42 -16.55
N ARG A 806 16.16 0.54 -17.56
CA ARG A 806 17.15 0.67 -18.63
C ARG A 806 16.89 1.89 -19.52
N ILE A 807 15.64 2.10 -19.94
CA ILE A 807 15.26 3.24 -20.79
C ILE A 807 15.37 4.54 -19.99
N ALA A 808 14.85 4.58 -18.76
CA ALA A 808 14.91 5.75 -17.89
C ALA A 808 16.36 6.20 -17.64
N ALA A 809 17.26 5.27 -17.32
CA ALA A 809 18.69 5.56 -17.20
C ALA A 809 19.27 6.13 -18.50
N LYS A 810 18.88 5.59 -19.67
CA LYS A 810 19.38 6.09 -20.94
C LYS A 810 18.83 7.47 -21.31
N LEU A 811 17.56 7.74 -21.01
CA LEU A 811 16.95 9.06 -21.22
C LEU A 811 17.59 10.12 -20.32
N LEU A 812 17.90 9.78 -19.07
CA LEU A 812 18.65 10.64 -18.15
C LEU A 812 20.04 10.99 -18.71
N GLU A 813 20.76 10.00 -19.27
CA GLU A 813 22.05 10.23 -19.93
C GLU A 813 21.95 11.18 -21.12
N LEU A 814 20.88 11.06 -21.92
CA LEU A 814 20.68 11.88 -23.13
C LEU A 814 20.15 13.28 -22.81
N ASN A 815 19.40 13.43 -21.71
CA ASN A 815 18.70 14.65 -21.33
C ASN A 815 19.00 15.01 -19.87
N VAL A 816 20.23 15.45 -19.60
CA VAL A 816 20.74 15.73 -18.24
C VAL A 816 19.90 16.76 -17.45
N ASN A 817 19.13 17.60 -18.14
CA ASN A 817 18.27 18.63 -17.52
C ASN A 817 16.85 18.15 -17.21
N TRP A 818 16.47 16.92 -17.57
CA TRP A 818 15.15 16.38 -17.24
C TRP A 818 15.11 15.95 -15.78
N ASP A 819 14.03 16.30 -15.09
CA ASP A 819 13.73 15.79 -13.76
C ASP A 819 13.22 14.34 -13.83
N GLY A 820 13.19 13.68 -12.66
CA GLY A 820 12.76 12.29 -12.54
C GLY A 820 11.31 12.08 -12.94
N GLU A 821 10.45 13.08 -12.81
CA GLU A 821 9.05 12.99 -13.29
C GLU A 821 9.00 12.95 -14.83
N THR A 822 9.72 13.84 -15.51
CA THR A 822 9.78 13.87 -16.97
C THR A 822 10.35 12.57 -17.53
N ILE A 823 11.39 12.02 -16.88
CA ILE A 823 12.00 10.74 -17.28
C ILE A 823 11.04 9.57 -17.05
N PHE A 824 10.39 9.51 -15.88
CA PHE A 824 9.43 8.45 -15.56
C PHE A 824 8.27 8.44 -16.57
N GLN A 825 7.65 9.61 -16.80
CA GLN A 825 6.54 9.73 -17.74
C GLN A 825 6.98 9.44 -19.18
N GLY A 826 8.09 10.02 -19.64
CA GLY A 826 8.63 9.77 -20.98
C GLY A 826 8.94 8.29 -21.23
N THR A 827 9.43 7.59 -20.21
CA THR A 827 9.67 6.14 -20.26
C THR A 827 8.36 5.35 -20.31
N SER A 828 7.36 5.73 -19.50
CA SER A 828 6.03 5.10 -19.49
C SER A 828 5.37 5.17 -20.88
N TYR A 829 5.37 6.34 -21.53
CA TYR A 829 4.83 6.50 -22.89
C TYR A 829 5.52 5.61 -23.92
N PHE A 830 6.84 5.60 -23.91
CA PHE A 830 7.63 4.75 -24.80
C PHE A 830 7.28 3.27 -24.61
N TYR A 831 7.09 2.89 -23.34
CA TYR A 831 6.76 1.54 -22.96
C TYR A 831 5.37 1.10 -23.45
N SER A 832 4.33 1.90 -23.22
CA SER A 832 2.98 1.62 -23.73
C SER A 832 2.99 1.46 -25.26
N ALA A 833 3.78 2.28 -25.97
CA ALA A 833 3.92 2.17 -27.42
C ALA A 833 4.55 0.84 -27.89
N ILE A 834 5.51 0.28 -27.14
CA ILE A 834 6.10 -1.03 -27.43
C ILE A 834 5.08 -2.15 -27.24
N ILE A 835 4.29 -2.11 -26.17
CA ILE A 835 3.21 -3.07 -25.92
C ILE A 835 2.22 -3.04 -27.09
N LEU A 836 1.70 -1.84 -27.40
CA LEU A 836 0.70 -1.61 -28.43
C LEU A 836 1.13 -2.17 -29.78
N ARG A 837 2.36 -1.86 -30.20
CA ARG A 837 2.90 -2.38 -31.46
C ARG A 837 3.02 -3.90 -31.46
N THR A 838 3.40 -4.50 -30.33
CA THR A 838 3.61 -5.95 -30.23
C THR A 838 2.31 -6.74 -30.39
N ILE A 839 1.18 -6.16 -29.93
CA ILE A 839 -0.16 -6.74 -30.06
C ILE A 839 -0.62 -6.78 -31.52
N LEU A 840 -0.51 -5.66 -32.26
CA LEU A 840 -1.07 -5.54 -33.61
C LEU A 840 -0.28 -6.28 -34.70
N LYS A 841 1.05 -6.40 -34.56
CA LYS A 841 1.89 -6.89 -35.66
C LYS A 841 1.91 -8.41 -35.82
N ASN A 842 1.58 -9.17 -34.78
CA ASN A 842 2.03 -10.57 -34.67
C ASN A 842 0.92 -11.61 -34.59
N ILE A 843 -0.35 -11.22 -34.61
CA ILE A 843 -1.48 -12.15 -34.60
C ILE A 843 -2.48 -11.64 -35.63
N GLY A 844 -3.09 -12.54 -36.42
CA GLY A 844 -3.92 -12.25 -37.61
C GLY A 844 -5.21 -11.46 -37.38
N TYR A 845 -5.24 -10.52 -36.44
CA TYR A 845 -6.39 -9.67 -36.10
C TYR A 845 -6.42 -8.36 -36.88
N ASN A 846 -5.42 -8.06 -37.72
CA ASN A 846 -5.38 -6.80 -38.47
C ASN A 846 -6.61 -6.61 -39.37
N GLU A 847 -7.10 -7.68 -40.00
CA GLU A 847 -8.33 -7.61 -40.80
C GLU A 847 -9.57 -7.33 -39.93
N MET A 848 -9.58 -7.80 -38.68
CA MET A 848 -10.70 -7.58 -37.76
C MET A 848 -10.67 -6.19 -37.14
N ILE A 849 -9.49 -5.66 -36.79
CA ILE A 849 -9.36 -4.35 -36.16
C ILE A 849 -9.45 -3.24 -37.23
N GLY A 850 -8.93 -3.49 -38.44
CA GLY A 850 -8.82 -2.53 -39.54
C GLY A 850 -7.60 -1.62 -39.40
N ASP A 851 -7.41 -0.69 -40.34
CA ASP A 851 -6.36 0.33 -40.27
C ASP A 851 -6.69 1.41 -39.24
N TYR A 852 -5.66 2.08 -38.70
CA TYR A 852 -5.84 3.18 -37.74
C TYR A 852 -6.22 4.48 -38.48
N GLY A 853 -7.40 5.03 -38.16
CA GLY A 853 -7.92 6.26 -38.76
C GLY A 853 -7.65 7.54 -37.97
N GLY A 854 -6.90 7.46 -36.86
CA GLY A 854 -6.72 8.56 -35.91
C GLY A 854 -7.63 8.44 -34.68
N TYR A 855 -7.36 9.24 -33.65
CA TYR A 855 -8.17 9.29 -32.43
C TYR A 855 -9.59 9.81 -32.73
N ASN A 856 -10.60 9.09 -32.22
CA ASN A 856 -12.00 9.45 -32.32
C ASN A 856 -12.59 9.68 -30.90
N PRO A 857 -12.91 10.92 -30.51
CA PRO A 857 -13.43 11.23 -29.18
C PRO A 857 -14.86 10.71 -28.93
N HIS A 858 -15.53 10.14 -29.92
CA HIS A 858 -16.88 9.59 -29.79
C HIS A 858 -16.88 8.07 -29.61
N VAL A 859 -15.70 7.45 -29.53
CA VAL A 859 -15.54 6.02 -29.25
C VAL A 859 -15.28 5.81 -27.76
N ASP A 860 -16.08 4.94 -27.12
CA ASP A 860 -15.88 4.54 -25.73
C ASP A 860 -14.88 3.37 -25.63
N PRO A 861 -13.65 3.59 -25.13
CA PRO A 861 -12.62 2.56 -24.97
C PRO A 861 -12.89 1.60 -23.81
N SER A 862 -13.91 1.82 -22.98
CA SER A 862 -14.15 1.01 -21.79
C SER A 862 -14.24 -0.48 -22.12
N ILE A 863 -13.65 -1.30 -21.26
CA ILE A 863 -13.68 -2.76 -21.44
C ILE A 863 -15.10 -3.27 -21.31
N SER A 864 -15.52 -4.08 -22.28
CA SER A 864 -16.81 -4.74 -22.23
C SER A 864 -16.83 -5.95 -21.30
N ASN A 865 -17.97 -6.16 -20.64
CA ASN A 865 -18.17 -7.29 -19.74
C ASN A 865 -17.99 -8.63 -20.47
N ALA A 866 -18.46 -8.73 -21.72
CA ALA A 866 -18.28 -9.91 -22.57
C ALA A 866 -16.80 -10.22 -22.85
N PHE A 867 -16.00 -9.18 -23.10
CA PHE A 867 -14.56 -9.32 -23.32
C PHE A 867 -13.84 -9.82 -22.06
N ALA A 868 -14.00 -9.11 -20.94
CA ALA A 868 -13.30 -9.41 -19.68
C ALA A 868 -13.72 -10.75 -19.04
N THR A 869 -14.99 -11.13 -19.21
CA THR A 869 -15.58 -12.26 -18.48
C THR A 869 -15.58 -13.55 -19.30
N ALA A 870 -15.57 -13.46 -20.64
CA ALA A 870 -15.66 -14.62 -21.50
C ALA A 870 -14.63 -14.59 -22.64
N ALA A 871 -14.71 -13.64 -23.57
CA ALA A 871 -14.00 -13.75 -24.84
C ALA A 871 -12.49 -13.80 -24.67
N PHE A 872 -11.88 -12.89 -23.90
CA PHE A 872 -10.43 -12.84 -23.74
C PHE A 872 -9.88 -13.99 -22.86
N ARG A 873 -10.76 -14.67 -22.12
CA ARG A 873 -10.46 -15.90 -21.37
C ARG A 873 -10.32 -17.14 -22.24
N PHE A 874 -10.44 -17.04 -23.57
CA PHE A 874 -10.07 -18.12 -24.50
C PHE A 874 -8.60 -18.54 -24.30
N GLY A 875 -7.74 -17.63 -23.82
CA GLY A 875 -6.33 -17.89 -23.51
C GLY A 875 -6.12 -19.05 -22.54
N HIS A 876 -7.10 -19.37 -21.69
CA HIS A 876 -7.04 -20.55 -20.82
C HIS A 876 -6.93 -21.87 -21.59
N THR A 877 -7.43 -21.91 -22.83
CA THR A 877 -7.30 -23.09 -23.71
C THR A 877 -5.90 -23.28 -24.28
N LEU A 878 -5.02 -22.27 -24.14
CA LEU A 878 -3.66 -22.24 -24.67
C LEU A 878 -2.58 -22.61 -23.61
N ILE A 879 -3.00 -22.81 -22.37
CA ILE A 879 -2.08 -23.02 -21.24
C ILE A 879 -1.56 -24.46 -21.24
N ASN A 880 -0.22 -24.60 -21.21
CA ASN A 880 0.46 -25.87 -21.03
C ASN A 880 0.33 -26.38 -19.56
N PRO A 881 0.23 -27.70 -19.33
CA PRO A 881 0.22 -28.26 -17.97
C PRO A 881 1.59 -28.17 -17.26
N THR A 882 2.63 -27.79 -17.97
CA THR A 882 4.01 -27.72 -17.48
C THR A 882 4.64 -26.42 -17.94
N LEU A 883 5.28 -25.74 -17.00
CA LEU A 883 6.13 -24.59 -17.24
C LEU A 883 7.54 -25.09 -17.55
N PHE A 884 7.92 -24.98 -18.82
CA PHE A 884 9.23 -25.38 -19.30
C PHE A 884 10.32 -24.43 -18.77
N ARG A 885 11.51 -24.97 -18.54
CA ARG A 885 12.66 -24.24 -18.01
C ARG A 885 13.92 -24.71 -18.70
N TYR A 886 14.61 -23.80 -19.37
CA TYR A 886 15.78 -24.13 -20.18
C TYR A 886 17.02 -23.33 -19.80
N ASP A 887 18.18 -23.99 -19.77
CA ASP A 887 19.47 -23.33 -19.60
C ASP A 887 19.88 -22.54 -20.87
N LYS A 888 21.08 -21.96 -20.85
CA LYS A 888 21.63 -21.19 -21.98
C LYS A 888 21.82 -22.01 -23.27
N ASP A 889 21.94 -23.33 -23.16
CA ASP A 889 22.12 -24.26 -24.26
C ASP A 889 20.80 -24.92 -24.68
N PHE A 890 19.66 -24.39 -24.18
CA PHE A 890 18.30 -24.84 -24.45
C PHE A 890 18.00 -26.27 -23.99
N ASN A 891 18.76 -26.77 -23.00
CA ASN A 891 18.47 -28.04 -22.33
C ASN A 891 17.68 -27.79 -21.04
N PRO A 892 16.87 -28.75 -20.56
CA PRO A 892 16.24 -28.63 -19.25
C PRO A 892 17.26 -28.33 -18.16
N ILE A 893 16.97 -27.35 -17.29
CA ILE A 893 17.84 -27.05 -16.14
C ILE A 893 17.90 -28.24 -15.17
N LYS A 894 18.90 -28.28 -14.28
CA LYS A 894 19.08 -29.37 -13.30
C LYS A 894 17.82 -29.63 -12.46
N ASP A 895 17.07 -28.56 -12.14
CA ASP A 895 15.86 -28.61 -11.31
C ASP A 895 14.62 -29.08 -12.11
N GLY A 896 14.77 -29.35 -13.40
CA GLY A 896 13.73 -29.88 -14.29
C GLY A 896 12.68 -28.84 -14.71
N HIS A 897 11.55 -29.29 -15.26
CA HIS A 897 10.38 -28.44 -15.53
C HIS A 897 9.41 -28.43 -14.34
N ILE A 898 8.47 -27.49 -14.28
CA ILE A 898 7.53 -27.35 -13.16
C ILE A 898 6.10 -27.66 -13.64
N SER A 899 5.40 -28.59 -12.98
CA SER A 899 3.96 -28.76 -13.19
C SER A 899 3.20 -27.49 -12.78
N LEU A 900 2.23 -27.05 -13.57
CA LEU A 900 1.63 -25.73 -13.41
C LEU A 900 1.08 -25.46 -12.00
N HIS A 901 0.42 -26.43 -11.37
CA HIS A 901 -0.10 -26.27 -10.00
C HIS A 901 1.00 -25.96 -8.94
N LYS A 902 2.26 -26.27 -9.24
CA LYS A 902 3.42 -25.98 -8.38
C LYS A 902 4.07 -24.63 -8.67
N ALA A 903 3.71 -23.98 -9.77
CA ALA A 903 4.21 -22.67 -10.16
C ALA A 903 3.32 -21.52 -9.65
N PHE A 904 2.11 -21.81 -9.17
CA PHE A 904 1.22 -20.77 -8.67
C PHE A 904 1.71 -20.17 -7.35
N PHE A 905 1.82 -18.84 -7.30
CA PHE A 905 2.24 -18.06 -6.12
C PHE A 905 3.50 -18.60 -5.42
N ALA A 906 4.50 -18.98 -6.22
CA ALA A 906 5.71 -19.64 -5.76
C ALA A 906 7.00 -18.82 -6.00
N PRO A 907 7.08 -17.54 -5.56
CA PRO A 907 8.21 -16.66 -5.86
C PRO A 907 9.55 -17.19 -5.34
N GLU A 908 9.53 -18.09 -4.34
CA GLU A 908 10.73 -18.75 -3.83
C GLU A 908 11.48 -19.54 -4.89
N ARG A 909 10.74 -20.19 -5.80
CA ARG A 909 11.32 -20.99 -6.88
C ARG A 909 12.03 -20.12 -7.90
N LEU A 910 11.50 -18.93 -8.16
CA LEU A 910 12.15 -17.97 -9.06
C LEU A 910 13.51 -17.54 -8.51
N LEU A 911 13.61 -17.28 -7.20
CA LEU A 911 14.87 -16.85 -6.57
C LEU A 911 15.86 -18.00 -6.34
N ALA A 912 15.39 -19.21 -6.02
CA ALA A 912 16.24 -20.35 -5.72
C ALA A 912 16.64 -21.19 -6.96
N GLU A 913 15.81 -21.24 -8.00
CA GLU A 913 15.91 -22.20 -9.11
C GLU A 913 16.30 -21.52 -10.44
N GLY A 914 17.23 -20.57 -10.40
CA GLY A 914 17.90 -20.02 -11.60
C GLY A 914 17.41 -18.67 -12.13
N GLY A 915 16.53 -17.96 -11.42
CA GLY A 915 16.06 -16.64 -11.81
C GLY A 915 15.00 -16.68 -12.92
N ILE A 916 14.85 -15.57 -13.64
CA ILE A 916 13.84 -15.43 -14.70
C ILE A 916 14.24 -16.12 -16.02
N ASP A 917 15.55 -16.21 -16.30
CA ASP A 917 16.07 -16.65 -17.59
C ASP A 917 15.57 -18.04 -18.02
N PRO A 918 15.59 -19.07 -17.15
CA PRO A 918 15.08 -20.38 -17.53
C PRO A 918 13.61 -20.37 -17.92
N LEU A 919 12.80 -19.58 -17.20
CA LEU A 919 11.37 -19.41 -17.45
C LEU A 919 11.14 -18.69 -18.78
N VAL A 920 11.85 -17.58 -19.02
CA VAL A 920 11.74 -16.80 -20.26
C VAL A 920 12.13 -17.64 -21.47
N ARG A 921 13.25 -18.38 -21.41
CA ARG A 921 13.59 -19.36 -22.47
C ARG A 921 12.52 -20.42 -22.62
N GLY A 922 12.00 -20.95 -21.51
CA GLY A 922 10.88 -21.88 -21.51
C GLY A 922 9.68 -21.36 -22.28
N LEU A 923 9.30 -20.11 -22.10
CA LEU A 923 8.15 -19.50 -22.76
C LEU A 923 8.36 -19.34 -24.28
N PHE A 924 9.51 -18.83 -24.72
CA PHE A 924 9.73 -18.61 -26.17
C PHE A 924 10.26 -19.85 -26.90
N ALA A 925 10.82 -20.84 -26.21
CA ALA A 925 11.44 -22.04 -26.79
C ALA A 925 10.67 -23.34 -26.51
N SER A 926 9.41 -23.25 -26.05
CA SER A 926 8.49 -24.39 -25.98
C SER A 926 7.25 -24.12 -26.84
N PRO A 927 6.63 -25.18 -27.40
CA PRO A 927 5.41 -25.02 -28.16
C PRO A 927 4.24 -24.62 -27.25
N LEU A 928 3.33 -23.80 -27.79
CA LEU A 928 2.03 -23.51 -27.21
C LEU A 928 1.19 -24.79 -27.12
N LYS A 929 0.23 -24.89 -26.18
CA LYS A 929 -0.82 -25.89 -26.29
C LYS A 929 -1.77 -25.54 -27.45
N MET A 930 -2.08 -26.51 -28.31
CA MET A 930 -3.05 -26.29 -29.37
C MET A 930 -4.48 -26.20 -28.80
N PRO A 931 -5.27 -25.17 -29.17
CA PRO A 931 -6.64 -25.00 -28.67
C PRO A 931 -7.66 -25.80 -29.47
N MET A 932 -7.62 -27.14 -29.38
CA MET A 932 -8.55 -28.01 -30.10
C MET A 932 -9.91 -28.14 -29.38
N PRO A 933 -11.05 -28.20 -30.11
CA PRO A 933 -12.37 -28.40 -29.51
C PRO A 933 -12.52 -29.67 -28.66
N SER A 934 -11.72 -30.71 -28.92
CA SER A 934 -11.70 -31.97 -28.17
C SER A 934 -10.66 -32.01 -27.04
N GLN A 935 -9.82 -30.99 -26.91
CA GLN A 935 -8.77 -30.87 -25.89
C GLN A 935 -8.75 -29.44 -25.34
N LEU A 936 -9.81 -29.00 -24.67
CA LEU A 936 -9.97 -27.59 -24.30
C LEU A 936 -9.02 -27.17 -23.15
N LEU A 937 -9.21 -27.65 -21.92
CA LEU A 937 -8.36 -27.32 -20.77
C LEU A 937 -7.70 -28.57 -20.17
N ASN A 938 -6.44 -28.43 -19.80
CA ASN A 938 -5.67 -29.50 -19.16
C ASN A 938 -6.07 -29.67 -17.68
N MET A 939 -5.83 -30.86 -17.11
CA MET A 939 -6.21 -31.19 -15.74
C MET A 939 -5.53 -30.36 -14.64
N GLU A 940 -4.40 -29.70 -14.91
CA GLU A 940 -3.77 -28.82 -13.92
C GLU A 940 -4.64 -27.58 -13.64
N LEU A 941 -5.51 -27.21 -14.59
CA LEU A 941 -6.45 -26.10 -14.46
C LEU A 941 -7.85 -26.51 -14.03
N THR A 942 -8.30 -27.73 -14.34
CA THR A 942 -9.66 -28.18 -13.98
C THR A 942 -9.69 -28.96 -12.66
N GLU A 943 -8.59 -29.65 -12.31
CA GLU A 943 -8.53 -30.47 -11.10
C GLU A 943 -7.66 -29.87 -10.00
N LYS A 944 -6.58 -29.15 -10.34
CA LYS A 944 -5.52 -28.74 -9.40
C LYS A 944 -5.30 -27.23 -9.31
N LEU A 945 -6.25 -26.41 -9.77
CA LEU A 945 -6.09 -24.96 -9.74
C LEU A 945 -5.95 -24.49 -8.29
N PHE A 946 -4.84 -23.80 -8.00
CA PHE A 946 -4.53 -23.25 -6.69
C PHE A 946 -4.61 -24.24 -5.52
N ASP A 947 -4.29 -25.52 -5.76
CA ASP A 947 -4.27 -26.59 -4.75
C ASP A 947 -3.33 -26.30 -3.55
N ARG A 948 -2.38 -25.38 -3.72
CA ARG A 948 -1.53 -24.88 -2.63
C ARG A 948 -2.23 -23.88 -1.68
N PHE A 949 -3.30 -23.24 -2.13
CA PHE A 949 -3.93 -22.09 -1.46
C PHE A 949 -5.32 -22.40 -0.93
N HIS A 950 -6.10 -23.16 -1.67
CA HIS A 950 -7.48 -23.48 -1.31
C HIS A 950 -7.55 -24.84 -0.62
N GLU A 951 -8.46 -24.98 0.35
CA GLU A 951 -8.75 -26.28 0.96
C GLU A 951 -9.29 -27.27 -0.09
N VAL A 952 -10.02 -26.75 -1.07
CA VAL A 952 -10.50 -27.44 -2.26
C VAL A 952 -9.78 -26.89 -3.48
N ALA A 953 -9.03 -27.72 -4.20
CA ALA A 953 -8.49 -27.30 -5.50
C ALA A 953 -9.64 -26.84 -6.41
N LEU A 954 -9.51 -25.63 -6.94
CA LEU A 954 -10.52 -25.01 -7.79
C LEU A 954 -10.53 -25.65 -9.19
N ASP A 955 -11.48 -25.23 -10.01
CA ASP A 955 -11.62 -25.64 -11.41
C ASP A 955 -11.82 -24.39 -12.28
N LEU A 956 -10.84 -24.06 -13.13
CA LEU A 956 -10.86 -22.83 -13.92
C LEU A 956 -12.03 -22.79 -14.92
N ALA A 957 -12.42 -23.92 -15.48
CA ALA A 957 -13.57 -23.98 -16.38
C ALA A 957 -14.87 -23.67 -15.63
N VAL A 958 -15.03 -24.24 -14.43
CA VAL A 958 -16.15 -23.94 -13.53
C VAL A 958 -16.19 -22.45 -13.19
N MET A 959 -15.04 -21.86 -12.84
CA MET A 959 -14.95 -20.44 -12.53
C MET A 959 -15.39 -19.56 -13.71
N ASN A 960 -15.00 -19.88 -14.95
CA ASN A 960 -15.39 -19.10 -16.13
C ASN A 960 -16.89 -19.19 -16.43
N ILE A 961 -17.46 -20.39 -16.38
CA ILE A 961 -18.89 -20.60 -16.62
C ILE A 961 -19.71 -19.89 -15.55
N GLN A 962 -19.38 -20.11 -14.28
CA GLN A 962 -20.12 -19.54 -13.16
C GLN A 962 -19.97 -18.00 -13.11
N ARG A 963 -18.78 -17.46 -13.44
CA ARG A 963 -18.56 -16.01 -13.54
C ARG A 963 -19.36 -15.38 -14.68
N GLY A 964 -19.51 -16.04 -15.82
CA GLY A 964 -20.37 -15.57 -16.90
C GLY A 964 -21.84 -15.44 -16.45
N ARG A 965 -22.33 -16.39 -15.66
CA ARG A 965 -23.68 -16.37 -15.08
C ARG A 965 -23.83 -15.29 -13.99
N ASP A 966 -22.84 -15.15 -13.11
CA ASP A 966 -22.78 -14.09 -12.08
C ASP A 966 -22.82 -12.68 -12.69
N HIS A 967 -22.09 -12.49 -13.79
CA HIS A 967 -22.06 -11.22 -14.51
C HIS A 967 -23.29 -10.98 -15.39
N GLY A 968 -24.23 -11.92 -15.43
CA GLY A 968 -25.44 -11.81 -16.23
C GLY A 968 -25.17 -11.74 -17.74
N LEU A 969 -24.15 -12.45 -18.24
CA LEU A 969 -23.90 -12.50 -19.68
C LEU A 969 -25.02 -13.25 -20.40
N PRO A 970 -25.56 -12.68 -21.51
CA PRO A 970 -26.39 -13.45 -22.43
C PRO A 970 -25.72 -14.72 -22.94
N GLY A 971 -26.56 -15.67 -23.38
CA GLY A 971 -26.12 -16.94 -23.95
C GLY A 971 -25.33 -16.76 -25.25
N TYR A 972 -24.63 -17.82 -25.65
CA TYR A 972 -23.78 -17.86 -26.84
C TYR A 972 -24.49 -17.41 -28.12
N THR A 973 -25.75 -17.82 -28.33
CA THR A 973 -26.55 -17.48 -29.51
C THR A 973 -26.85 -15.99 -29.64
N GLU A 974 -26.98 -15.28 -28.52
CA GLU A 974 -27.21 -13.83 -28.51
C GLU A 974 -25.99 -13.05 -29.01
N TYR A 975 -24.79 -13.48 -28.61
CA TYR A 975 -23.55 -12.89 -29.11
C TYR A 975 -23.26 -13.26 -30.56
N ARG A 976 -23.66 -14.46 -31.02
CA ARG A 976 -23.63 -14.77 -32.46
C ARG A 976 -24.51 -13.82 -33.25
N ARG A 977 -25.70 -13.50 -32.76
CA ARG A 977 -26.59 -12.51 -33.38
C ARG A 977 -25.97 -11.11 -33.38
N PHE A 978 -25.38 -10.69 -32.26
CA PHE A 978 -24.64 -9.42 -32.17
C PHE A 978 -23.52 -9.33 -33.22
N CYS A 979 -22.79 -10.43 -33.40
CA CYS A 979 -21.70 -10.55 -34.37
C CYS A 979 -22.16 -10.80 -35.82
N ASN A 980 -23.46 -10.76 -36.10
CA ASN A 980 -24.04 -11.05 -37.41
C ASN A 980 -23.62 -12.44 -37.97
N LEU A 981 -23.51 -13.43 -37.08
CA LEU A 981 -23.21 -14.82 -37.41
C LEU A 981 -24.49 -15.66 -37.47
N SER A 982 -24.41 -16.86 -38.07
CA SER A 982 -25.51 -17.83 -38.07
C SER A 982 -25.94 -18.17 -36.65
N VAL A 983 -27.24 -18.07 -36.35
CA VAL A 983 -27.78 -18.40 -35.01
C VAL A 983 -28.38 -19.81 -35.05
N PRO A 984 -27.75 -20.81 -34.41
CA PRO A 984 -28.22 -22.19 -34.46
C PRO A 984 -29.57 -22.34 -33.76
N GLN A 985 -30.52 -23.00 -34.41
CA GLN A 985 -31.80 -23.43 -33.84
C GLN A 985 -31.75 -24.91 -33.42
N THR A 986 -30.95 -25.69 -34.13
CA THR A 986 -30.70 -27.11 -33.83
C THR A 986 -29.23 -27.37 -33.57
N TRP A 987 -28.92 -28.52 -32.97
CA TRP A 987 -27.54 -28.95 -32.78
C TRP A 987 -26.80 -29.27 -34.09
N ASP A 988 -27.53 -29.55 -35.18
CA ASP A 988 -26.93 -29.81 -36.48
C ASP A 988 -26.54 -28.52 -37.20
N ASP A 989 -27.22 -27.41 -36.93
CA ASP A 989 -26.86 -26.08 -37.45
C ASP A 989 -25.45 -25.65 -37.00
N LEU A 990 -24.99 -26.18 -35.86
CA LEU A 990 -23.64 -25.95 -35.32
C LEU A 990 -22.55 -26.75 -36.06
N ALA A 991 -22.87 -27.63 -37.01
CA ALA A 991 -21.87 -28.48 -37.66
C ALA A 991 -20.81 -27.68 -38.43
N ALA A 992 -21.15 -26.49 -38.93
CA ALA A 992 -20.20 -25.61 -39.60
C ALA A 992 -19.20 -24.97 -38.63
N ASP A 993 -19.67 -24.56 -37.44
CA ASP A 993 -18.85 -23.88 -36.44
C ASP A 993 -18.17 -24.84 -35.47
N ILE A 994 -18.76 -26.01 -35.19
CA ILE A 994 -18.27 -27.02 -34.26
C ILE A 994 -18.33 -28.36 -34.99
N PRO A 995 -17.35 -28.70 -35.84
CA PRO A 995 -17.43 -29.85 -36.76
C PRO A 995 -17.38 -31.22 -36.08
N ASP A 996 -16.80 -31.32 -34.88
CA ASP A 996 -16.73 -32.56 -34.12
C ASP A 996 -18.11 -32.97 -33.57
N ALA A 997 -18.67 -34.04 -34.14
CA ALA A 997 -19.99 -34.55 -33.76
C ALA A 997 -20.05 -35.05 -32.30
N SER A 998 -18.92 -35.52 -31.74
CA SER A 998 -18.85 -35.96 -30.35
C SER A 998 -18.96 -34.77 -29.38
N VAL A 999 -18.33 -33.64 -29.73
CA VAL A 999 -18.43 -32.39 -28.98
C VAL A 999 -19.88 -31.88 -29.00
N ARG A 1000 -20.52 -31.85 -30.18
CA ARG A 1000 -21.94 -31.46 -30.30
C ARG A 1000 -22.86 -32.38 -29.51
N ALA A 1001 -22.64 -33.69 -29.52
CA ALA A 1001 -23.42 -34.65 -28.74
C ALA A 1001 -23.28 -34.44 -27.22
N LYS A 1002 -22.07 -34.15 -26.73
CA LYS A 1002 -21.83 -33.79 -25.32
C LYS A 1002 -22.56 -32.49 -24.96
N MET A 1003 -22.43 -31.44 -25.77
CA MET A 1003 -23.13 -30.18 -25.55
C MET A 1003 -24.66 -30.37 -25.52
N ARG A 1004 -25.21 -31.18 -26.43
CA ARG A 1004 -26.63 -31.56 -26.44
C ARG A 1004 -27.06 -32.23 -25.14
N SER A 1005 -26.27 -33.18 -24.64
CA SER A 1005 -26.57 -33.88 -23.39
C SER A 1005 -26.54 -32.96 -22.16
N LEU A 1006 -25.69 -31.93 -22.19
CA LEU A 1006 -25.51 -30.99 -21.07
C LEU A 1006 -26.55 -29.85 -21.08
N TYR A 1007 -26.77 -29.23 -22.24
CA TYR A 1007 -27.55 -27.99 -22.34
C TYR A 1007 -28.98 -28.18 -22.85
N GLY A 1008 -29.27 -29.31 -23.51
CA GLY A 1008 -30.56 -29.61 -24.13
C GLY A 1008 -30.85 -28.82 -25.41
N ASP A 1009 -30.71 -27.48 -25.34
CA ASP A 1009 -30.97 -26.53 -26.42
C ASP A 1009 -29.74 -25.63 -26.71
N PRO A 1010 -29.40 -25.33 -27.98
CA PRO A 1010 -28.27 -24.45 -28.33
C PRO A 1010 -28.34 -23.05 -27.72
N ALA A 1011 -29.54 -22.47 -27.55
CA ALA A 1011 -29.72 -21.14 -26.94
C ALA A 1011 -29.41 -21.14 -25.44
N ASN A 1012 -29.35 -22.32 -24.80
CA ASN A 1012 -29.00 -22.47 -23.41
C ASN A 1012 -27.48 -22.48 -23.17
N VAL A 1013 -26.64 -22.50 -24.21
CA VAL A 1013 -25.17 -22.56 -24.09
C VAL A 1013 -24.60 -21.26 -23.50
N ASP A 1014 -23.76 -21.38 -22.47
CA ASP A 1014 -23.06 -20.23 -21.88
C ASP A 1014 -22.01 -19.68 -22.87
N LEU A 1015 -21.88 -18.34 -22.96
CA LEU A 1015 -21.01 -17.69 -23.96
C LEU A 1015 -19.60 -18.26 -24.01
N TRP A 1016 -18.97 -18.45 -22.84
CA TRP A 1016 -17.59 -18.94 -22.78
C TRP A 1016 -17.46 -20.34 -23.39
N VAL A 1017 -18.42 -21.23 -23.10
CA VAL A 1017 -18.42 -22.62 -23.57
C VAL A 1017 -18.63 -22.68 -25.08
N GLY A 1018 -19.59 -21.92 -25.60
CA GLY A 1018 -19.83 -21.84 -27.03
C GLY A 1018 -18.62 -21.32 -27.80
N GLY A 1019 -18.05 -20.18 -27.36
CA GLY A 1019 -16.91 -19.56 -28.05
C GLY A 1019 -15.63 -20.40 -28.03
N ILE A 1020 -15.32 -21.13 -26.94
CA ILE A 1020 -14.15 -22.02 -26.93
C ILE A 1020 -14.37 -23.31 -27.73
N ALA A 1021 -15.63 -23.75 -27.94
CA ALA A 1021 -15.95 -24.95 -28.69
C ALA A 1021 -15.92 -24.75 -30.22
N GLU A 1022 -16.05 -23.51 -30.70
CA GLU A 1022 -15.95 -23.17 -32.12
C GLU A 1022 -14.62 -23.60 -32.74
N GLN A 1023 -14.65 -24.08 -33.97
CA GLN A 1023 -13.48 -24.24 -34.81
C GLN A 1023 -12.80 -22.88 -34.99
N ARG A 1024 -11.46 -22.90 -34.98
CA ARG A 1024 -10.66 -21.68 -35.10
C ARG A 1024 -10.69 -21.16 -36.53
N LEU A 1025 -10.72 -19.84 -36.68
CA LEU A 1025 -10.55 -19.21 -37.99
C LEU A 1025 -9.13 -19.46 -38.52
N PRO A 1026 -8.92 -19.43 -39.85
CA PRO A 1026 -7.58 -19.45 -40.44
C PRO A 1026 -6.69 -18.38 -39.80
N ASP A 1027 -5.46 -18.75 -39.46
CA ASP A 1027 -4.46 -17.87 -38.84
C ASP A 1027 -4.85 -17.21 -37.50
N ALA A 1028 -5.93 -17.68 -36.85
CA ALA A 1028 -6.39 -17.24 -35.54
C ALA A 1028 -6.43 -18.38 -34.51
N LEU A 1029 -6.44 -18.01 -33.23
CA LEU A 1029 -6.49 -18.95 -32.10
C LEU A 1029 -7.88 -19.10 -31.48
N MET A 1030 -8.90 -18.53 -32.13
CA MET A 1030 -10.26 -18.46 -31.63
C MET A 1030 -11.27 -18.65 -32.78
N GLY A 1031 -12.51 -19.01 -32.42
CA GLY A 1031 -13.62 -19.05 -33.36
C GLY A 1031 -14.21 -17.68 -33.69
N PRO A 1032 -15.14 -17.61 -34.65
CA PRO A 1032 -15.71 -16.37 -35.16
C PRO A 1032 -16.40 -15.50 -34.09
N THR A 1033 -17.05 -16.09 -33.09
CA THR A 1033 -17.76 -15.29 -32.06
C THR A 1033 -16.78 -14.51 -31.20
N PHE A 1034 -15.73 -15.16 -30.72
CA PHE A 1034 -14.70 -14.49 -29.93
C PHE A 1034 -13.84 -13.55 -30.77
N ALA A 1035 -13.55 -13.90 -32.03
CA ALA A 1035 -12.88 -13.02 -32.98
C ALA A 1035 -13.62 -11.68 -33.14
N CYS A 1036 -14.94 -11.71 -33.28
CA CYS A 1036 -15.78 -10.52 -33.33
C CYS A 1036 -15.70 -9.67 -32.04
N ILE A 1037 -15.90 -10.29 -30.86
CA ILE A 1037 -15.91 -9.55 -29.57
C ILE A 1037 -14.53 -8.95 -29.26
N ILE A 1038 -13.46 -9.71 -29.50
CA ILE A 1038 -12.08 -9.27 -29.27
C ILE A 1038 -11.69 -8.18 -30.29
N GLY A 1039 -12.06 -8.35 -31.55
CA GLY A 1039 -11.83 -7.36 -32.61
C GLY A 1039 -12.54 -6.03 -32.32
N ASP A 1040 -13.80 -6.07 -31.88
CA ASP A 1040 -14.53 -4.88 -31.41
C ASP A 1040 -13.78 -4.18 -30.28
N GLN A 1041 -13.40 -4.92 -29.23
CA GLN A 1041 -12.74 -4.34 -28.06
C GLN A 1041 -11.42 -3.68 -28.43
N PHE A 1042 -10.54 -4.36 -29.16
CA PHE A 1042 -9.23 -3.79 -29.52
C PHE A 1042 -9.36 -2.61 -30.50
N ARG A 1043 -10.38 -2.59 -31.37
CA ARG A 1043 -10.68 -1.42 -32.20
C ARG A 1043 -11.09 -0.22 -31.35
N ARG A 1044 -12.00 -0.40 -30.38
CA ARG A 1044 -12.43 0.68 -29.48
C ARG A 1044 -11.30 1.18 -28.59
N LEU A 1045 -10.45 0.28 -28.10
CA LEU A 1045 -9.25 0.63 -27.33
C LEU A 1045 -8.28 1.50 -28.14
N ARG A 1046 -8.08 1.17 -29.41
CA ARG A 1046 -7.20 1.92 -30.30
C ARG A 1046 -7.78 3.28 -30.68
N ASP A 1047 -9.02 3.28 -31.16
CA ASP A 1047 -9.63 4.47 -31.75
C ASP A 1047 -10.09 5.46 -30.68
N GLY A 1048 -10.45 4.98 -29.48
CA GLY A 1048 -10.89 5.79 -28.33
C GLY A 1048 -9.77 6.24 -27.39
N ASP A 1049 -8.50 5.98 -27.71
CA ASP A 1049 -7.36 6.37 -26.88
C ASP A 1049 -6.61 7.57 -27.50
N ARG A 1050 -6.73 8.74 -26.86
CA ARG A 1050 -6.04 9.97 -27.31
C ARG A 1050 -4.52 9.84 -27.31
N PHE A 1051 -3.99 8.97 -26.46
CA PHE A 1051 -2.57 8.74 -26.31
C PHE A 1051 -2.10 7.47 -27.03
N TRP A 1052 -2.92 6.94 -27.95
CA TRP A 1052 -2.51 5.89 -28.86
C TRP A 1052 -1.19 6.26 -29.54
N TYR A 1053 -0.24 5.33 -29.60
CA TYR A 1053 1.13 5.66 -29.99
C TYR A 1053 1.26 6.21 -31.42
N GLU A 1054 0.36 5.88 -32.35
CA GLU A 1054 0.35 6.42 -33.72
C GLU A 1054 -0.46 7.71 -33.86
N ASN A 1055 -1.09 8.20 -32.80
CA ASN A 1055 -1.84 9.46 -32.86
C ASN A 1055 -0.89 10.65 -33.06
N ASP A 1056 -1.33 11.62 -33.86
CA ASP A 1056 -0.53 12.79 -34.19
C ASP A 1056 -0.21 13.61 -32.93
N GLY A 1057 1.05 14.03 -32.80
CA GLY A 1057 1.54 14.81 -31.67
C GLY A 1057 2.03 14.00 -30.47
N ILE A 1058 1.82 12.68 -30.41
CA ILE A 1058 2.34 11.84 -29.33
C ILE A 1058 3.83 11.53 -29.51
N PHE A 1059 4.23 11.12 -30.72
CA PHE A 1059 5.63 10.89 -31.07
C PHE A 1059 5.96 11.55 -32.42
N THR A 1060 7.20 12.01 -32.57
CA THR A 1060 7.67 12.49 -33.87
C THR A 1060 7.77 11.35 -34.88
N LYS A 1061 7.76 11.65 -36.18
CA LYS A 1061 7.91 10.63 -37.24
C LYS A 1061 9.20 9.81 -37.07
N LEU A 1062 10.29 10.44 -36.62
CA LEU A 1062 11.57 9.76 -36.35
C LEU A 1062 11.49 8.84 -35.13
N GLN A 1063 10.84 9.29 -34.06
CA GLN A 1063 10.59 8.47 -32.87
C GLN A 1063 9.72 7.25 -33.23
N LEU A 1064 8.64 7.44 -34.00
CA LEU A 1064 7.79 6.36 -34.48
C LEU A 1064 8.56 5.34 -35.33
N GLN A 1065 9.47 5.79 -36.20
CA GLN A 1065 10.34 4.87 -36.96
C GLN A 1065 11.22 4.01 -36.03
N GLN A 1066 11.66 4.54 -34.89
CA GLN A 1066 12.43 3.76 -33.91
C GLN A 1066 11.54 2.84 -33.09
N ILE A 1067 10.37 3.29 -32.61
CA ILE A 1067 9.38 2.42 -31.92
C ILE A 1067 9.00 1.26 -32.84
N LYS A 1068 8.89 1.50 -34.16
CA LYS A 1068 8.63 0.46 -35.16
C LYS A 1068 9.71 -0.61 -35.26
N LYS A 1069 10.88 -0.45 -34.62
CA LYS A 1069 11.93 -1.50 -34.50
C LYS A 1069 11.81 -2.34 -33.23
N ALA A 1070 11.01 -1.94 -32.25
CA ALA A 1070 10.85 -2.65 -30.98
C ALA A 1070 10.45 -4.12 -31.18
N SER A 1071 10.95 -5.00 -30.32
CA SER A 1071 10.56 -6.41 -30.28
C SER A 1071 10.77 -6.98 -28.89
N LEU A 1072 9.90 -7.92 -28.47
CA LEU A 1072 10.12 -8.68 -27.24
C LEU A 1072 11.46 -9.42 -27.25
N ALA A 1073 11.89 -9.90 -28.42
CA ALA A 1073 13.19 -10.52 -28.59
C ALA A 1073 14.34 -9.60 -28.11
N ARG A 1074 14.29 -8.31 -28.48
CA ARG A 1074 15.27 -7.30 -28.04
C ARG A 1074 15.18 -7.05 -26.54
N ILE A 1075 13.97 -6.93 -25.99
CA ILE A 1075 13.76 -6.75 -24.54
C ILE A 1075 14.35 -7.92 -23.75
N PHE A 1076 14.18 -9.15 -24.22
CA PHE A 1076 14.75 -10.33 -23.56
C PHE A 1076 16.27 -10.32 -23.60
N CYS A 1077 16.86 -9.93 -24.73
CA CYS A 1077 18.31 -9.77 -24.84
C CYS A 1077 18.87 -8.66 -23.93
N ASP A 1078 18.17 -7.53 -23.81
CA ASP A 1078 18.61 -6.40 -22.98
C ASP A 1078 18.46 -6.69 -21.48
N ASN A 1079 17.42 -7.42 -21.10
CA ASN A 1079 17.00 -7.53 -19.70
C ASN A 1079 17.17 -8.93 -19.09
N GLY A 1080 17.44 -9.97 -19.89
CA GLY A 1080 17.80 -11.30 -19.41
C GLY A 1080 19.21 -11.31 -18.80
N ASP A 1081 19.44 -12.13 -17.78
CA ASP A 1081 20.73 -12.22 -17.10
C ASP A 1081 21.82 -12.88 -17.98
N SER A 1082 21.42 -13.78 -18.87
CA SER A 1082 22.27 -14.63 -19.71
C SER A 1082 21.59 -15.05 -21.03
N ILE A 1083 20.65 -14.25 -21.54
CA ILE A 1083 19.98 -14.52 -22.83
C ILE A 1083 20.82 -13.91 -23.96
N ASP A 1084 21.58 -14.74 -24.67
CA ASP A 1084 22.40 -14.35 -25.83
C ASP A 1084 21.77 -14.74 -27.17
N ARG A 1085 20.75 -15.61 -27.15
CA ARG A 1085 20.08 -16.17 -28.32
C ARG A 1085 18.57 -16.18 -28.16
N VAL A 1086 17.89 -15.73 -29.21
CA VAL A 1086 16.42 -15.70 -29.29
C VAL A 1086 16.00 -15.58 -30.76
N GLN A 1087 14.80 -16.08 -31.09
CA GLN A 1087 14.21 -15.90 -32.41
C GLN A 1087 13.70 -14.47 -32.60
N ARG A 1088 13.68 -13.98 -33.85
CA ARG A 1088 13.27 -12.59 -34.15
C ARG A 1088 11.84 -12.27 -33.69
N ASN A 1089 10.93 -13.22 -33.84
CA ASN A 1089 9.57 -13.12 -33.34
C ASN A 1089 9.33 -14.24 -32.32
N VAL A 1090 9.30 -13.85 -31.04
CA VAL A 1090 9.21 -14.76 -29.90
C VAL A 1090 7.92 -15.56 -29.85
N PHE A 1091 6.89 -15.16 -30.60
CA PHE A 1091 5.60 -15.87 -30.69
C PHE A 1091 5.67 -17.12 -31.57
N PHE A 1092 6.70 -17.24 -32.41
CA PHE A 1092 6.93 -18.45 -33.20
C PHE A 1092 7.88 -19.40 -32.48
N TYR A 1093 7.53 -20.68 -32.49
CA TYR A 1093 8.34 -21.79 -32.02
C TYR A 1093 9.16 -22.34 -33.19
N PRO A 1094 10.48 -22.10 -33.23
CA PRO A 1094 11.30 -22.52 -34.36
C PRO A 1094 11.77 -23.99 -34.26
N GLY A 1095 11.59 -24.61 -33.09
CA GLY A 1095 12.03 -25.97 -32.77
C GLY A 1095 12.96 -26.03 -31.55
N ASN A 1096 13.53 -27.21 -31.31
CA ASN A 1096 14.34 -27.52 -30.13
C ASN A 1096 15.85 -27.31 -30.34
N SER A 1097 16.30 -26.90 -31.53
CA SER A 1097 17.72 -26.77 -31.81
C SER A 1097 18.22 -25.35 -31.55
N THR A 1098 19.26 -25.19 -30.74
CA THR A 1098 19.94 -23.91 -30.48
C THR A 1098 20.35 -23.16 -31.76
N LYS A 1099 20.60 -23.88 -32.86
CA LYS A 1099 20.95 -23.30 -34.17
C LYS A 1099 19.82 -22.50 -34.82
N GLN A 1100 18.58 -22.74 -34.41
CA GLN A 1100 17.40 -22.06 -34.94
C GLN A 1100 17.17 -20.69 -34.26
N TYR A 1101 17.91 -20.38 -33.19
CA TYR A 1101 17.83 -19.13 -32.45
C TYR A 1101 18.98 -18.20 -32.87
N GLY A 1102 18.61 -16.99 -33.31
CA GLY A 1102 19.56 -15.95 -33.71
C GLY A 1102 20.28 -15.34 -32.50
N ARG A 1103 21.46 -14.76 -32.72
CA ARG A 1103 22.17 -14.02 -31.67
C ARG A 1103 21.54 -12.65 -31.42
N CYS A 1104 21.55 -12.22 -30.16
CA CYS A 1104 21.04 -10.92 -29.73
C CYS A 1104 21.70 -9.74 -30.45
N GLU A 1105 22.98 -9.82 -30.80
CA GLU A 1105 23.72 -8.81 -31.57
C GLU A 1105 23.07 -8.51 -32.95
N ASN A 1106 22.33 -9.46 -33.51
CA ASN A 1106 21.68 -9.31 -34.81
C ASN A 1106 20.23 -8.80 -34.71
N ILE A 1107 19.74 -8.54 -33.49
CA ILE A 1107 18.38 -8.05 -33.26
C ILE A 1107 18.43 -6.52 -33.16
N PRO A 1108 17.68 -5.80 -34.02
CA PRO A 1108 17.74 -4.35 -34.07
C PRO A 1108 17.47 -3.68 -32.70
N GLU A 1109 18.31 -2.71 -32.37
CA GLU A 1109 18.13 -1.84 -31.21
C GLU A 1109 17.33 -0.58 -31.57
N ILE A 1110 16.65 -0.03 -30.56
CA ILE A 1110 15.97 1.25 -30.67
C ILE A 1110 16.99 2.36 -30.41
N ASN A 1111 17.16 3.27 -31.36
CA ASN A 1111 18.03 4.42 -31.16
C ASN A 1111 17.30 5.52 -30.37
N LEU A 1112 17.57 5.59 -29.06
CA LEU A 1112 16.97 6.56 -28.15
C LEU A 1112 17.47 8.01 -28.36
N ASN A 1113 18.47 8.25 -29.20
CA ASN A 1113 18.91 9.63 -29.52
C ASN A 1113 17.80 10.47 -30.17
N MET A 1114 16.74 9.85 -30.71
CA MET A 1114 15.57 10.55 -31.23
C MET A 1114 14.70 11.21 -30.14
N TRP A 1115 15.00 10.96 -28.86
CA TRP A 1115 14.41 11.61 -27.68
C TRP A 1115 15.33 12.64 -27.03
N MET A 1116 16.44 13.00 -27.68
CA MET A 1116 17.34 14.04 -27.21
C MET A 1116 16.74 15.43 -27.48
N ASN A 1117 16.65 16.28 -26.46
CA ASN A 1117 16.31 17.69 -26.63
C ASN A 1117 17.57 18.47 -27.04
N CYS A 1118 17.71 18.78 -28.33
CA CYS A 1118 18.78 19.68 -28.79
C CYS A 1118 18.43 21.14 -28.47
N CYS A 1119 19.22 21.75 -27.58
CA CYS A 1119 19.42 23.20 -27.37
C CYS A 1119 18.24 24.06 -26.87
N ASP A 1120 18.17 24.24 -25.53
CA ASP A 1120 17.76 25.52 -24.91
C ASP A 1120 18.94 26.24 -24.21
N THR A 1121 20.13 25.62 -24.08
CA THR A 1121 21.24 26.20 -23.29
C THR A 1121 22.65 25.98 -23.83
N SER A 1122 22.83 25.46 -25.05
CA SER A 1122 24.16 25.15 -25.61
C SER A 1122 24.49 25.89 -26.90
N CYS A 1123 24.28 27.20 -26.91
CA CYS A 1123 25.03 28.15 -27.73
C CYS A 1123 25.71 29.19 -26.83
N SER A 1124 26.62 28.74 -25.99
CA SER A 1124 27.50 29.61 -25.22
C SER A 1124 28.89 28.99 -25.11
N LEU A 1125 29.64 29.09 -26.20
CA LEU A 1125 31.08 29.23 -26.16
C LEU A 1125 31.44 30.50 -26.94
N SER A 1126 32.31 31.29 -26.33
CA SER A 1126 32.70 32.69 -26.60
C SER A 1126 33.04 33.05 -28.07
N PRO A 1127 33.10 34.35 -28.42
CA PRO A 1127 32.78 34.87 -29.74
C PRO A 1127 33.93 34.71 -30.75
N PRO A 1128 33.58 34.57 -32.04
CA PRO A 1128 34.33 35.21 -33.11
C PRO A 1128 33.47 36.31 -33.75
N THR A 1129 34.09 37.47 -33.85
CA THR A 1129 33.65 38.64 -34.61
C THR A 1129 33.19 38.29 -36.02
N SER A 1130 31.90 38.46 -36.32
CA SER A 1130 31.36 39.17 -37.50
C SER A 1130 29.88 38.80 -37.73
N ARG A 1131 29.17 39.74 -38.34
CA ARG A 1131 27.70 39.84 -38.46
C ARG A 1131 27.08 38.76 -39.36
N SER A 1132 25.77 38.61 -39.13
CA SER A 1132 24.68 38.09 -39.97
C SER A 1132 24.70 36.59 -40.28
N ASP A 1133 23.77 35.84 -39.66
CA ASP A 1133 22.59 35.34 -40.38
C ASP A 1133 21.48 34.89 -39.40
N ILE A 1134 20.25 35.09 -39.85
CA ILE A 1134 18.99 35.19 -39.10
C ILE A 1134 18.31 33.82 -38.99
N CYS A 1135 17.95 33.40 -37.77
CA CYS A 1135 16.93 32.38 -37.55
C CYS A 1135 15.54 33.04 -37.60
N SER A 1136 14.78 32.75 -38.66
CA SER A 1136 13.33 32.92 -38.69
C SER A 1136 12.73 31.79 -39.50
N ILE A 1137 11.97 30.89 -38.87
CA ILE A 1137 10.87 30.22 -39.58
C ILE A 1137 9.66 30.28 -38.67
N GLN A 1138 8.89 31.35 -38.93
CA GLN A 1138 7.47 31.49 -38.67
C GLN A 1138 6.72 30.34 -39.36
N THR A 1139 5.66 29.90 -38.68
CA THR A 1139 4.49 29.26 -39.26
C THR A 1139 4.05 29.94 -40.56
N ASP A 1140 3.99 29.20 -41.66
CA ASP A 1140 3.13 29.54 -42.79
C ASP A 1140 2.41 28.30 -43.33
N ILE A 1141 1.11 28.31 -43.07
CA ILE A 1141 0.08 27.56 -43.78
C ILE A 1141 -0.22 28.37 -45.05
N HIS A 1142 0.05 27.82 -46.24
CA HIS A 1142 -0.88 27.79 -47.38
C HIS A 1142 -0.24 27.20 -48.66
N LEU A 1143 -0.92 26.16 -49.17
CA LEU A 1143 -1.28 25.90 -50.57
C LEU A 1143 -0.21 25.63 -51.66
N LEU A 1144 -0.31 24.39 -52.20
CA LEU A 1144 -0.36 23.94 -53.61
C LEU A 1144 0.77 22.99 -54.05
N PHE A 1145 0.53 21.67 -53.95
CA PHE A 1145 0.23 20.74 -55.05
C PHE A 1145 -0.06 19.33 -54.52
#